data_AF-A0A174L6Z0-F1
#
_entry.id   AF-A0A174L6Z0-F1
#
_cell.length_a   1.000
_cell.length_b   1.000
_cell.length_c   1.000
_cell.angle_alpha   90.00
_cell.angle_beta   90.00
_cell.angle_gamma   90.00
#
_symmetry.space_group_name_H-M   'P 1'
#
loop_
_entity.id
_entity.type
_entity.pdbx_description
1 polymer ?
#
loop_
_entity_poly.entity_id
_entity_poly.type
_entity_poly.pdbx_seq_one_letter_code
_entity_poly.pdbx_strand_id
1 'polypeptide(L)'
;MIRITKITNNQVTISWEINPDADHYEIYWSDRELEPEQYRLLGTVPAECTTYTLEKSTHVPHYLAVRPVMAGKTAGPYTTLRTPVHYIRNEQTESLGRGLVAVKTDQGVFLSWRMLVSEVCGFSEEAGGMTGVNYRIYRNGRAISLVTNSTNYADVHGTCGDVYAVAPVHDGEEGAACEPVAVWEREYLDIPVQKPEDGVTPQGERYTYSANDMSVSDVDGDGEYEYLVKWDPSNSHDVSIKGYTGRCYIDCYKLDGRLLWRLDMGANIRAGAHYTQFICYDFNGDGRGEMAVKTAPGTKMTVYGRDGTPAREFYITMPEEDIRRGYGHEDSYVCSADGYYEHLTELFLGWRELPEVVNGQWPDTLEACFGIQKRCEYPLQKEEARALADYFLDVYAPERSLRNDLRRFEGFIYEGPEYLTMFGGDGEELETVPFPFPREDDGLRWGDYAMNRIEPCNRVDRFLSGVAYLDGIRPYLIVCRGYYTRSCLAAYDFFEGKFREKWKVDSGYVPMRNPFNDVPHALAGSDPVYGKLAGQGNHSISTADVDGDGCMEIIYGAACIDHDGSLLYSSYDRRPDGVLAKMGHGDAMHVADMDPDRPGLEIFNVFEGAGDVPYGYALRDAATGEAIFGTYAEEDLGRCMIGDMVPGVRGYQCWVNGAGIYDCRGRLLDTNTPGTNMSIRWSGDLTTQITDGSDYLNQKPTGVIQDLIHGVMLTPENTLTNNGTKGNPCLTADIFGDFREELLLRTADSSSIRIYTNTEVTDHKLFTLMQDTQYRCSVAWQNNCYNQPGYPSFYYGSDMEFGRVLPYMKHKPVLYLAGDSTAQSYDSGDRPQAGWGEMLLSCLDPDTAVKTGHREDCPFEQEMQYETRHLIVDNCAAAGRSSKTFLEEGRLEDIKKHLKEGDTLLIQFGHNDAAASKAERFVPAEQFAGVLEAYVRAAKECKAVPVLLSSICLYPCSENEEGEKGAIAASLPRYAEEMRKLAEREHIPYIDLGMVTGNWLKGVSETEAAGCYREDKVHLTAEGARRFAGLAAEELKKLRAHENAVKQA
;
A
#
# COMPACT_ATOMS: atom_id res chain seq x y z
N MET A 1 35.36 -15.48 0.38
CA MET A 1 34.02 -15.71 -0.23
C MET A 1 32.94 -15.35 0.79
N ILE A 2 31.86 -14.70 0.37
CA ILE A 2 30.66 -14.40 1.18
C ILE A 2 29.57 -15.44 0.86
N ARG A 3 28.75 -15.84 1.84
CA ARG A 3 27.67 -16.84 1.67
C ARG A 3 26.53 -16.64 2.67
N ILE A 4 25.34 -17.14 2.34
CA ILE A 4 24.19 -17.21 3.26
C ILE A 4 24.37 -18.39 4.21
N THR A 5 24.17 -18.17 5.51
CA THR A 5 24.17 -19.22 6.55
C THR A 5 22.78 -19.47 7.13
N LYS A 6 21.90 -18.46 7.12
CA LYS A 6 20.50 -18.57 7.52
C LYS A 6 19.66 -17.60 6.70
N ILE A 7 18.43 -17.98 6.37
CA ILE A 7 17.42 -17.11 5.77
C ILE A 7 16.05 -17.49 6.35
N THR A 8 15.25 -16.49 6.68
CA THR A 8 13.83 -16.60 7.06
C THR A 8 13.07 -15.52 6.31
N ASN A 9 11.74 -15.45 6.48
CA ASN A 9 10.92 -14.41 5.84
C ASN A 9 11.38 -12.98 6.20
N ASN A 10 11.96 -12.76 7.38
CA ASN A 10 12.22 -11.40 7.88
C ASN A 10 13.72 -11.12 8.07
N GLN A 11 14.60 -12.08 7.80
CA GLN A 11 16.03 -11.87 7.96
C GLN A 11 16.89 -12.81 7.12
N VAL A 12 18.11 -12.36 6.85
CA VAL A 12 19.17 -13.15 6.21
C VAL A 12 20.48 -12.98 6.97
N THR A 13 21.10 -14.09 7.35
CA THR A 13 22.43 -14.13 7.95
C THR A 13 23.45 -14.55 6.92
N ILE A 14 24.51 -13.75 6.80
CA ILE A 14 25.65 -14.01 5.92
C ILE A 14 26.90 -14.32 6.73
N SER A 15 27.86 -15.01 6.10
CA SER A 15 29.22 -15.19 6.60
C SER A 15 30.26 -14.95 5.52
N TRP A 16 31.47 -14.53 5.89
CA TRP A 16 32.60 -14.38 4.99
C TRP A 16 33.90 -14.96 5.57
N GLU A 17 34.93 -15.07 4.72
CA GLU A 17 36.25 -15.53 5.14
C GLU A 17 37.04 -14.43 5.84
N ILE A 18 37.82 -14.81 6.87
CA ILE A 18 38.71 -13.88 7.57
C ILE A 18 39.81 -13.39 6.63
N ASN A 19 39.93 -12.06 6.52
CA ASN A 19 41.11 -11.38 6.05
C ASN A 19 42.05 -11.10 7.25
N PRO A 20 43.25 -11.71 7.31
CA PRO A 20 44.15 -11.57 8.45
C PRO A 20 44.73 -10.15 8.61
N ASP A 21 44.66 -9.33 7.56
CA ASP A 21 45.17 -7.95 7.56
C ASP A 21 44.05 -6.91 7.86
N ALA A 22 42.80 -7.36 8.05
CA ALA A 22 41.68 -6.48 8.36
C ALA A 22 41.65 -6.11 9.85
N ASP A 23 41.44 -4.82 10.13
CA ASP A 23 41.16 -4.31 11.49
C ASP A 23 39.66 -4.41 11.82
N HIS A 24 38.79 -4.24 10.82
CA HIS A 24 37.34 -4.41 10.89
C HIS A 24 36.76 -4.62 9.49
N TYR A 25 35.47 -4.94 9.41
CA TYR A 25 34.71 -4.99 8.16
C TYR A 25 33.60 -3.95 8.15
N GLU A 26 33.39 -3.33 7.00
CA GLU A 26 32.20 -2.53 6.70
C GLU A 26 31.17 -3.40 5.97
N ILE A 27 29.91 -3.31 6.37
CA ILE A 27 28.79 -4.06 5.80
C ILE A 27 27.89 -3.09 5.05
N TYR A 28 27.63 -3.40 3.79
CA TYR A 28 26.84 -2.58 2.87
C TYR A 28 25.64 -3.36 2.34
N TRP A 29 24.57 -2.63 2.03
CA TRP A 29 23.31 -3.19 1.54
C TRP A 29 22.64 -2.33 0.48
N SER A 30 21.93 -2.99 -0.43
CA SER A 30 21.01 -2.39 -1.38
C SER A 30 19.78 -3.29 -1.59
N ASP A 31 18.63 -2.68 -1.75
CA ASP A 31 17.36 -3.28 -2.20
C ASP A 31 17.31 -3.51 -3.73
N ARG A 32 18.28 -2.94 -4.45
CA ARG A 32 18.35 -2.97 -5.91
C ARG A 32 19.78 -3.25 -6.41
N GLU A 33 19.89 -3.70 -7.65
CA GLU A 33 21.18 -4.03 -8.27
C GLU A 33 21.91 -2.74 -8.67
N LEU A 34 22.95 -2.37 -7.93
CA LEU A 34 23.80 -1.20 -8.14
C LEU A 34 25.28 -1.58 -8.06
N GLU A 35 26.16 -0.63 -8.36
CA GLU A 35 27.58 -0.79 -8.00
C GLU A 35 27.76 -0.75 -6.47
N PRO A 36 28.66 -1.55 -5.88
CA PRO A 36 28.84 -1.65 -4.43
C PRO A 36 29.15 -0.33 -3.72
N GLU A 37 29.72 0.65 -4.42
CA GLU A 37 29.98 1.99 -3.91
C GLU A 37 28.70 2.81 -3.64
N GLN A 38 27.59 2.43 -4.29
CA GLN A 38 26.27 3.04 -4.10
C GLN A 38 25.46 2.37 -3.00
N TYR A 39 25.92 1.23 -2.47
CA TYR A 39 25.22 0.53 -1.40
C TYR A 39 25.26 1.36 -0.11
N ARG A 40 24.19 1.25 0.68
CA ARG A 40 24.07 1.88 2.00
C ARG A 40 24.99 1.17 2.99
N LEU A 41 25.85 1.92 3.69
CA LEU A 41 26.60 1.39 4.82
C LEU A 41 25.65 1.11 5.99
N LEU A 42 25.54 -0.16 6.38
CA LEU A 42 24.73 -0.57 7.53
C LEU A 42 25.50 -0.49 8.85
N GLY A 43 26.83 -0.66 8.80
CA GLY A 43 27.68 -0.53 9.97
C GLY A 43 29.03 -1.23 9.82
N THR A 44 29.77 -1.27 10.93
CA THR A 44 31.09 -1.90 11.03
C THR A 44 31.08 -3.03 12.04
N VAL A 45 31.74 -4.15 11.71
CA VAL A 45 31.93 -5.27 12.63
C VAL A 45 33.42 -5.52 12.90
N PRO A 46 33.82 -5.94 14.11
CA PRO A 46 35.22 -6.24 14.45
C PRO A 46 35.85 -7.31 13.54
N ALA A 47 37.19 -7.33 13.41
CA ALA A 47 37.91 -8.28 12.54
C ALA A 47 37.67 -9.76 12.88
N GLU A 48 37.38 -10.07 14.14
CA GLU A 48 37.04 -11.41 14.61
C GLU A 48 35.61 -11.84 14.27
N CYS A 49 34.75 -10.90 13.90
CA CYS A 49 33.37 -11.17 13.50
C CYS A 49 33.31 -11.41 11.99
N THR A 50 32.81 -12.59 11.61
CA THR A 50 32.66 -13.00 10.21
C THR A 50 31.23 -13.30 9.83
N THR A 51 30.27 -12.74 10.57
CA THR A 51 28.84 -12.95 10.35
C THR A 51 28.07 -11.66 10.54
N TYR A 52 27.00 -11.49 9.77
CA TYR A 52 26.08 -10.36 9.90
C TYR A 52 24.65 -10.82 9.59
N THR A 53 23.67 -10.32 10.33
CA THR A 53 22.25 -10.55 10.07
C THR A 53 21.62 -9.24 9.60
N LEU A 54 21.01 -9.29 8.42
CA LEU A 54 20.15 -8.24 7.88
C LEU A 54 18.71 -8.58 8.27
N GLU A 55 18.05 -7.71 9.04
CA GLU A 55 16.63 -7.80 9.41
C GLU A 55 15.82 -7.04 8.35
N LYS A 56 15.45 -7.72 7.26
CA LYS A 56 14.65 -7.20 6.14
C LYS A 56 13.84 -8.34 5.52
N SER A 57 12.70 -8.02 4.92
CA SER A 57 11.87 -9.03 4.29
C SER A 57 12.55 -9.68 3.09
N THR A 58 12.50 -11.00 3.01
CA THR A 58 13.17 -11.79 1.97
C THR A 58 12.25 -12.17 0.80
N HIS A 59 11.12 -11.47 0.65
CA HIS A 59 10.26 -11.59 -0.54
C HIS A 59 10.85 -10.91 -1.79
N VAL A 60 11.88 -10.07 -1.59
CA VAL A 60 12.68 -9.45 -2.65
C VAL A 60 14.15 -9.81 -2.50
N PRO A 61 14.93 -9.81 -3.59
CA PRO A 61 16.37 -10.03 -3.52
C PRO A 61 17.07 -8.83 -2.88
N HIS A 62 17.99 -9.10 -1.95
CA HIS A 62 18.87 -8.11 -1.34
C HIS A 62 20.29 -8.26 -1.87
N TYR A 63 20.99 -7.14 -1.99
CA TYR A 63 22.37 -7.08 -2.46
C TYR A 63 23.26 -6.62 -1.31
N LEU A 64 24.14 -7.50 -0.85
CA LEU A 64 25.04 -7.28 0.28
C LEU A 64 26.48 -7.16 -0.20
N ALA A 65 27.27 -6.29 0.43
CA ALA A 65 28.70 -6.24 0.21
C ALA A 65 29.46 -6.12 1.54
N VAL A 66 30.59 -6.80 1.63
CA VAL A 66 31.51 -6.75 2.77
C VAL A 66 32.85 -6.20 2.31
N ARG A 67 33.37 -5.20 3.03
CA ARG A 67 34.66 -4.57 2.71
C ARG A 67 35.62 -4.66 3.91
N PRO A 68 36.77 -5.33 3.80
CA PRO A 68 37.79 -5.31 4.84
C PRO A 68 38.52 -3.97 4.87
N VAL A 69 38.75 -3.42 6.06
CA VAL A 69 39.50 -2.17 6.25
C VAL A 69 40.79 -2.45 7.03
N MET A 70 41.95 -2.13 6.45
CA MET A 70 43.28 -2.41 7.03
C MET A 70 43.81 -1.24 7.87
N ALA A 71 44.76 -1.53 8.78
CA ALA A 71 45.47 -0.54 9.58
C ALA A 71 46.09 0.57 8.71
N GLY A 72 45.59 1.80 8.85
CA GLY A 72 45.99 2.95 8.02
C GLY A 72 44.95 3.44 7.00
N LYS A 73 43.69 2.95 7.06
CA LYS A 73 42.51 3.36 6.24
C LYS A 73 42.54 2.99 4.75
N THR A 74 43.40 2.06 4.32
CA THR A 74 43.28 1.51 2.96
C THR A 74 42.18 0.46 2.98
N ALA A 75 41.07 0.72 2.28
CA ALA A 75 40.00 -0.25 2.08
C ALA A 75 40.42 -1.32 1.07
N GLY A 76 40.14 -2.59 1.36
CA GLY A 76 40.26 -3.69 0.41
C GLY A 76 39.08 -3.75 -0.58
N PRO A 77 39.06 -4.73 -1.50
CA PRO A 77 37.97 -4.89 -2.45
C PRO A 77 36.67 -5.34 -1.76
N TYR A 78 35.54 -4.96 -2.35
CA TYR A 78 34.22 -5.48 -1.95
C TYR A 78 34.10 -6.98 -2.27
N THR A 79 33.45 -7.71 -1.37
CA THR A 79 32.93 -9.05 -1.67
C THR A 79 31.40 -8.98 -1.62
N THR A 80 30.74 -9.27 -2.74
CA THR A 80 29.29 -9.09 -2.90
C THR A 80 28.52 -10.41 -2.86
N LEU A 81 27.27 -10.34 -2.42
CA LEU A 81 26.31 -11.44 -2.39
C LEU A 81 24.93 -10.91 -2.80
N ARG A 82 24.19 -11.68 -3.58
CA ARG A 82 22.76 -11.47 -3.80
C ARG A 82 21.98 -12.55 -3.07
N THR A 83 20.93 -12.20 -2.36
CA THR A 83 20.03 -13.18 -1.74
C THR A 83 19.02 -13.72 -2.76
N PRO A 84 18.54 -14.96 -2.60
CA PRO A 84 17.40 -15.44 -3.37
C PRO A 84 16.12 -14.75 -2.92
N VAL A 85 15.06 -14.84 -3.75
CA VAL A 85 13.68 -14.62 -3.31
C VAL A 85 13.26 -15.83 -2.48
N HIS A 86 13.06 -15.63 -1.18
CA HIS A 86 12.82 -16.71 -0.22
C HIS A 86 11.36 -17.14 -0.15
N TYR A 87 10.43 -16.19 -0.21
CA TYR A 87 8.99 -16.44 -0.16
C TYR A 87 8.20 -15.48 -1.05
N ILE A 88 6.95 -15.84 -1.34
CA ILE A 88 6.02 -15.00 -2.11
C ILE A 88 5.14 -14.26 -1.11
N ARG A 89 5.11 -12.92 -1.22
CA ARG A 89 4.22 -12.07 -0.45
C ARG A 89 2.91 -11.89 -1.23
N ASN A 90 1.79 -12.28 -0.61
CA ASN A 90 0.46 -12.20 -1.22
C ASN A 90 -0.33 -11.09 -0.53
N GLU A 91 -0.08 -9.85 -0.93
CA GLU A 91 -0.83 -8.70 -0.42
C GLU A 91 -2.30 -8.79 -0.86
N GLN A 92 -3.20 -8.46 0.06
CA GLN A 92 -4.61 -8.26 -0.25
C GLN A 92 -4.74 -7.08 -1.22
N THR A 93 -5.41 -7.29 -2.35
CA THR A 93 -5.70 -6.27 -3.36
C THR A 93 -7.16 -6.39 -3.79
N GLU A 94 -7.74 -5.30 -4.30
CA GLU A 94 -9.12 -5.30 -4.80
C GLU A 94 -9.26 -6.16 -6.06
N SER A 95 -10.38 -6.89 -6.16
CA SER A 95 -10.70 -7.73 -7.32
C SER A 95 -11.32 -6.89 -8.43
N LEU A 96 -10.47 -6.19 -9.18
CA LEU A 96 -10.89 -5.22 -10.18
C LEU A 96 -11.32 -5.86 -11.50
N GLY A 97 -12.38 -5.31 -12.09
CA GLY A 97 -12.77 -5.56 -13.47
C GLY A 97 -11.82 -4.89 -14.47
N ARG A 98 -12.12 -5.05 -15.76
CA ARG A 98 -11.26 -4.55 -16.85
C ARG A 98 -11.13 -3.02 -16.90
N GLY A 99 -12.06 -2.28 -16.29
CA GLY A 99 -12.08 -0.82 -16.31
C GLY A 99 -12.03 -0.25 -17.73
N LEU A 100 -12.69 -0.90 -18.69
CA LEU A 100 -12.62 -0.50 -20.09
C LEU A 100 -13.31 0.85 -20.29
N VAL A 101 -12.61 1.80 -20.89
CA VAL A 101 -13.19 3.06 -21.37
C VAL A 101 -13.03 3.20 -22.86
N ALA A 102 -14.01 3.85 -23.49
CA ALA A 102 -14.02 4.15 -24.91
C ALA A 102 -14.41 5.61 -25.12
N VAL A 103 -13.54 6.39 -25.77
CA VAL A 103 -13.67 7.84 -25.87
C VAL A 103 -13.53 8.29 -27.31
N LYS A 104 -14.46 9.10 -27.80
CA LYS A 104 -14.38 9.69 -29.14
C LYS A 104 -13.23 10.69 -29.20
N THR A 105 -12.41 10.59 -30.24
CA THR A 105 -11.36 11.57 -30.57
C THR A 105 -11.54 12.07 -32.00
N ASP A 106 -10.76 13.07 -32.43
CA ASP A 106 -10.79 13.51 -33.83
C ASP A 106 -10.32 12.43 -34.83
N GLN A 107 -9.54 11.45 -34.36
CA GLN A 107 -8.95 10.40 -35.20
C GLN A 107 -9.70 9.06 -35.16
N GLY A 108 -10.75 8.92 -34.33
CA GLY A 108 -11.47 7.66 -34.18
C GLY A 108 -12.10 7.50 -32.81
N VAL A 109 -11.97 6.31 -32.23
CA VAL A 109 -12.28 6.02 -30.83
C VAL A 109 -11.00 5.54 -30.14
N PHE A 110 -10.63 6.20 -29.06
CA PHE A 110 -9.58 5.76 -28.15
C PHE A 110 -10.16 4.80 -27.12
N LEU A 111 -9.46 3.71 -26.86
CA LEU A 111 -9.81 2.70 -25.86
C LEU A 111 -8.67 2.60 -24.85
N SER A 112 -9.00 2.41 -23.59
CA SER A 112 -8.03 2.09 -22.54
C SER A 112 -8.62 1.11 -21.54
N TRP A 113 -7.80 0.24 -20.96
CA TRP A 113 -8.23 -0.75 -19.98
C TRP A 113 -7.08 -1.16 -19.04
N ARG A 114 -7.44 -1.77 -17.91
CA ARG A 114 -6.45 -2.14 -16.88
C ARG A 114 -5.67 -3.36 -17.35
N MET A 115 -4.38 -3.39 -17.10
CA MET A 115 -3.66 -4.65 -16.90
C MET A 115 -3.70 -4.97 -15.41
N LEU A 116 -4.13 -6.17 -15.03
CA LEU A 116 -4.09 -6.58 -13.62
C LEU A 116 -2.69 -7.12 -13.29
N VAL A 117 -2.24 -6.97 -12.04
CA VAL A 117 -0.95 -7.50 -11.59
C VAL A 117 -0.89 -9.03 -11.74
N SER A 118 -2.03 -9.72 -11.63
CA SER A 118 -2.21 -11.16 -11.93
C SER A 118 -1.91 -11.51 -13.38
N GLU A 119 -1.99 -10.54 -14.30
CA GLU A 119 -1.74 -10.74 -15.72
C GLU A 119 -0.28 -10.50 -16.12
N VAL A 120 0.56 -10.05 -15.19
CA VAL A 120 1.99 -9.84 -15.39
C VAL A 120 2.70 -11.19 -15.32
N CYS A 121 3.58 -11.44 -16.30
CA CYS A 121 4.49 -12.58 -16.29
C CYS A 121 5.96 -12.15 -16.34
N GLY A 122 6.28 -10.89 -16.64
CA GLY A 122 7.67 -10.41 -16.73
C GLY A 122 7.74 -8.94 -17.15
N PHE A 123 8.87 -8.52 -17.71
CA PHE A 123 9.11 -7.15 -18.17
C PHE A 123 10.04 -7.13 -19.40
N SER A 124 10.07 -6.02 -20.12
CA SER A 124 11.01 -5.76 -21.22
C SER A 124 11.40 -4.29 -21.22
N GLU A 125 12.70 -4.02 -21.04
CA GLU A 125 13.24 -2.66 -21.14
C GLU A 125 13.21 -2.14 -22.59
N GLU A 126 13.40 -3.04 -23.58
CA GLU A 126 13.35 -2.67 -25.00
C GLU A 126 11.93 -2.28 -25.44
N ALA A 127 10.92 -3.01 -24.95
CA ALA A 127 9.53 -2.67 -25.23
C ALA A 127 8.99 -1.55 -24.33
N GLY A 128 9.75 -1.13 -23.30
CA GLY A 128 9.32 -0.14 -22.33
C GLY A 128 8.07 -0.57 -21.56
N GLY A 129 8.02 -1.80 -21.02
CA GLY A 129 6.79 -2.27 -20.38
C GLY A 129 6.91 -3.55 -19.55
N MET A 130 5.90 -3.78 -18.71
CA MET A 130 5.54 -5.11 -18.22
C MET A 130 5.12 -6.01 -19.39
N THR A 131 5.36 -7.31 -19.26
CA THR A 131 4.94 -8.34 -20.23
C THR A 131 3.99 -9.34 -19.57
N GLY A 132 3.18 -10.03 -20.38
CA GLY A 132 2.17 -10.95 -19.88
C GLY A 132 1.02 -11.10 -20.88
N VAL A 133 -0.21 -11.07 -20.37
CA VAL A 133 -1.45 -11.23 -21.16
C VAL A 133 -1.56 -10.23 -22.31
N ASN A 134 -2.01 -10.70 -23.49
CA ASN A 134 -2.37 -9.85 -24.62
C ASN A 134 -3.89 -9.55 -24.63
N TYR A 135 -4.37 -8.65 -25.48
CA TYR A 135 -5.78 -8.24 -25.43
C TYR A 135 -6.45 -8.23 -26.80
N ARG A 136 -7.52 -9.01 -26.95
CA ARG A 136 -8.39 -8.99 -28.13
C ARG A 136 -9.41 -7.88 -27.99
N ILE A 137 -9.47 -7.01 -28.99
CA ILE A 137 -10.41 -5.89 -29.02
C ILE A 137 -11.62 -6.26 -29.88
N TYR A 138 -12.81 -6.05 -29.32
CA TYR A 138 -14.09 -6.25 -29.98
C TYR A 138 -14.78 -4.92 -30.21
N ARG A 139 -15.33 -4.72 -31.42
CA ARG A 139 -16.27 -3.64 -31.74
C ARG A 139 -17.58 -4.26 -32.22
N ASN A 140 -18.69 -3.94 -31.57
CA ASN A 140 -20.02 -4.50 -31.85
C ASN A 140 -20.01 -6.04 -31.94
N GLY A 141 -19.27 -6.69 -31.02
CA GLY A 141 -19.13 -8.15 -30.98
C GLY A 141 -18.21 -8.77 -32.05
N ARG A 142 -17.55 -7.97 -32.90
CA ARG A 142 -16.56 -8.45 -33.87
C ARG A 142 -15.15 -8.10 -33.43
N ALA A 143 -14.26 -9.10 -33.42
CA ALA A 143 -12.84 -8.88 -33.15
C ALA A 143 -12.19 -8.00 -34.24
N ILE A 144 -11.47 -6.96 -33.84
CA ILE A 144 -10.84 -5.97 -34.74
C ILE A 144 -9.31 -5.89 -34.59
N SER A 145 -8.75 -6.22 -33.43
CA SER A 145 -7.31 -6.12 -33.18
C SER A 145 -6.85 -7.06 -32.07
N LEU A 146 -5.54 -7.36 -32.03
CA LEU A 146 -4.83 -7.97 -30.89
C LEU A 146 -3.75 -6.99 -30.45
N VAL A 147 -3.85 -6.49 -29.23
CA VAL A 147 -2.89 -5.56 -28.63
C VAL A 147 -1.97 -6.33 -27.70
N THR A 148 -0.66 -6.16 -27.87
CA THR A 148 0.36 -6.93 -27.12
C THR A 148 1.28 -6.06 -26.27
N ASN A 149 1.52 -4.82 -26.71
CA ASN A 149 2.52 -3.91 -26.16
C ASN A 149 1.96 -2.82 -25.22
N SER A 150 0.65 -2.64 -25.14
CA SER A 150 0.02 -1.65 -24.26
C SER A 150 -1.32 -2.16 -23.73
N THR A 151 -2.03 -1.33 -22.98
CA THR A 151 -3.45 -1.54 -22.63
C THR A 151 -4.34 -0.41 -23.10
N ASN A 152 -4.01 0.15 -24.26
CA ASN A 152 -4.84 1.10 -24.98
C ASN A 152 -4.88 0.77 -26.48
N TYR A 153 -5.81 1.39 -27.21
CA TYR A 153 -5.94 1.20 -28.65
C TYR A 153 -6.69 2.36 -29.31
N ALA A 154 -6.20 2.83 -30.45
CA ALA A 154 -6.93 3.80 -31.28
C ALA A 154 -7.61 3.11 -32.47
N ASP A 155 -8.94 2.99 -32.42
CA ASP A 155 -9.75 2.50 -33.53
C ASP A 155 -10.14 3.66 -34.46
N VAL A 156 -9.39 3.82 -35.54
CA VAL A 156 -9.61 4.88 -36.56
C VAL A 156 -10.93 4.72 -37.35
N HIS A 157 -11.62 3.59 -37.19
CA HIS A 157 -12.90 3.32 -37.84
C HIS A 157 -14.09 3.38 -36.87
N GLY A 158 -13.83 3.64 -35.58
CA GLY A 158 -14.83 3.73 -34.53
C GLY A 158 -15.67 5.01 -34.60
N THR A 159 -16.90 4.92 -34.10
CA THR A 159 -17.89 5.99 -34.03
C THR A 159 -18.60 6.01 -32.67
N CYS A 160 -19.28 7.11 -32.33
CA CYS A 160 -20.03 7.20 -31.06
C CYS A 160 -21.18 6.20 -30.93
N GLY A 161 -21.59 5.56 -32.04
CA GLY A 161 -22.66 4.55 -32.02
C GLY A 161 -22.17 3.12 -31.78
N ASP A 162 -20.86 2.92 -31.69
CA ASP A 162 -20.25 1.61 -31.46
C ASP A 162 -20.18 1.27 -29.97
N VAL A 163 -20.07 -0.02 -29.66
CA VAL A 163 -19.73 -0.53 -28.32
C VAL A 163 -18.48 -1.40 -28.39
N TYR A 164 -17.68 -1.36 -27.33
CA TYR A 164 -16.39 -2.04 -27.27
C TYR A 164 -16.29 -3.00 -26.09
N ALA A 165 -15.63 -4.12 -26.31
CA ALA A 165 -15.27 -5.07 -25.26
C ALA A 165 -13.82 -5.54 -25.45
N VAL A 166 -13.18 -5.95 -24.36
CA VAL A 166 -11.80 -6.45 -24.36
C VAL A 166 -11.76 -7.82 -23.72
N ALA A 167 -11.15 -8.78 -24.40
CA ALA A 167 -10.88 -10.11 -23.87
C ALA A 167 -9.38 -10.30 -23.63
N PRO A 168 -8.96 -10.80 -22.46
CA PRO A 168 -7.58 -11.22 -22.26
C PRO A 168 -7.28 -12.43 -23.16
N VAL A 169 -6.09 -12.45 -23.75
CA VAL A 169 -5.54 -13.56 -24.52
C VAL A 169 -4.30 -14.03 -23.77
N HIS A 170 -4.46 -15.13 -23.06
CA HIS A 170 -3.47 -15.75 -22.20
C HIS A 170 -2.88 -16.96 -22.93
N ASP A 171 -1.58 -16.92 -23.22
CA ASP A 171 -0.87 -17.98 -23.94
C ASP A 171 -1.54 -18.45 -25.25
N GLY A 172 -2.16 -17.50 -25.96
CA GLY A 172 -2.90 -17.75 -27.21
C GLY A 172 -4.34 -18.24 -27.02
N GLU A 173 -4.74 -18.59 -25.79
CA GLU A 173 -6.13 -18.89 -25.43
C GLU A 173 -6.87 -17.59 -25.05
N GLU A 174 -8.03 -17.39 -25.66
CA GLU A 174 -8.85 -16.20 -25.40
C GLU A 174 -9.82 -16.46 -24.24
N GLY A 175 -9.74 -15.60 -23.21
CA GLY A 175 -10.64 -15.60 -22.06
C GLY A 175 -11.97 -14.89 -22.35
N ALA A 176 -12.78 -14.74 -21.31
CA ALA A 176 -14.05 -14.02 -21.42
C ALA A 176 -13.81 -12.52 -21.69
N ALA A 177 -14.52 -11.96 -22.66
CA ALA A 177 -14.57 -10.52 -22.87
C ALA A 177 -15.27 -9.84 -21.69
N CYS A 178 -14.83 -8.64 -21.32
CA CYS A 178 -15.58 -7.79 -20.40
C CYS A 178 -16.93 -7.37 -21.00
N GLU A 179 -17.83 -6.87 -20.16
CA GLU A 179 -19.09 -6.28 -20.64
C GLU A 179 -18.82 -5.13 -21.63
N PRO A 180 -19.61 -5.01 -22.71
CA PRO A 180 -19.38 -3.94 -23.69
C PRO A 180 -19.68 -2.55 -23.12
N VAL A 181 -18.78 -1.60 -23.34
CA VAL A 181 -18.95 -0.19 -22.97
C VAL A 181 -19.31 0.67 -24.17
N ALA A 182 -20.10 1.72 -23.92
CA ALA A 182 -20.45 2.72 -24.92
C ALA A 182 -19.35 3.78 -25.06
N VAL A 183 -19.26 4.40 -26.23
CA VAL A 183 -18.29 5.46 -26.51
C VAL A 183 -18.75 6.79 -25.92
N TRP A 184 -17.87 7.43 -25.14
CA TRP A 184 -18.07 8.79 -24.64
C TRP A 184 -17.86 9.81 -25.76
N GLU A 185 -18.72 10.82 -25.83
CA GLU A 185 -18.60 11.85 -26.87
C GLU A 185 -17.48 12.86 -26.61
N ARG A 186 -16.95 12.90 -25.38
CA ARG A 186 -15.93 13.85 -24.90
C ARG A 186 -14.90 13.12 -24.06
N GLU A 187 -13.73 13.71 -23.83
CA GLU A 187 -12.69 13.17 -22.94
C GLU A 187 -13.05 13.15 -21.44
N TYR A 188 -14.34 13.27 -21.12
CA TYR A 188 -14.84 13.18 -19.76
C TYR A 188 -16.23 12.54 -19.68
N LEU A 189 -16.52 12.00 -18.50
CA LEU A 189 -17.84 11.54 -18.06
C LEU A 189 -18.31 12.41 -16.89
N ASP A 190 -19.61 12.75 -16.86
CA ASP A 190 -20.23 13.43 -15.73
C ASP A 190 -21.06 12.41 -14.92
N ILE A 191 -20.68 12.16 -13.67
CA ILE A 191 -21.52 11.47 -12.68
C ILE A 191 -22.50 12.49 -12.11
N PRO A 192 -23.81 12.39 -12.37
CA PRO A 192 -24.77 13.28 -11.73
C PRO A 192 -24.83 12.99 -10.23
N VAL A 193 -24.70 14.04 -9.42
CA VAL A 193 -24.75 13.94 -7.95
C VAL A 193 -25.90 14.76 -7.38
N GLN A 194 -26.47 14.29 -6.28
CA GLN A 194 -27.62 14.91 -5.65
C GLN A 194 -27.18 15.94 -4.61
N LYS A 195 -27.00 17.19 -5.04
CA LYS A 195 -26.66 18.28 -4.12
C LYS A 195 -27.63 18.36 -2.91
N PRO A 196 -27.12 18.37 -1.65
CA PRO A 196 -27.94 18.58 -0.46
C PRO A 196 -28.63 19.96 -0.47
N GLU A 197 -29.75 20.06 0.23
CA GLU A 197 -30.49 21.32 0.35
C GLU A 197 -29.67 22.38 1.11
N ASP A 198 -29.78 23.64 0.67
CA ASP A 198 -29.22 24.78 1.37
C ASP A 198 -29.82 24.93 2.78
N GLY A 199 -29.03 25.48 3.71
CA GLY A 199 -29.41 25.56 5.12
C GLY A 199 -29.25 26.95 5.73
N VAL A 200 -29.63 27.03 7.01
CA VAL A 200 -29.49 28.23 7.84
C VAL A 200 -28.93 27.83 9.20
N THR A 201 -27.89 28.51 9.67
CA THR A 201 -27.30 28.27 11.00
C THR A 201 -28.21 28.79 12.12
N PRO A 202 -27.97 28.42 13.39
CA PRO A 202 -28.70 28.98 14.53
C PRO A 202 -28.66 30.53 14.61
N GLN A 203 -27.64 31.17 14.04
CA GLN A 203 -27.56 32.64 13.97
C GLN A 203 -28.33 33.27 12.80
N GLY A 204 -28.94 32.48 11.93
CA GLY A 204 -29.64 32.97 10.75
C GLY A 204 -28.75 33.17 9.52
N GLU A 205 -27.50 32.71 9.54
CA GLU A 205 -26.61 32.73 8.38
C GLU A 205 -27.03 31.65 7.38
N ARG A 206 -27.18 32.01 6.10
CA ARG A 206 -27.49 31.07 5.02
C ARG A 206 -26.22 30.43 4.47
N TYR A 207 -26.26 29.16 4.16
CA TYR A 207 -25.19 28.43 3.49
C TYR A 207 -25.72 27.51 2.38
N THR A 208 -24.87 27.23 1.40
CA THR A 208 -25.10 26.28 0.29
C THR A 208 -24.10 25.14 0.37
N TYR A 209 -24.29 24.07 -0.40
CA TYR A 209 -23.33 22.98 -0.54
C TYR A 209 -22.53 23.02 -1.84
N SER A 210 -21.30 22.52 -1.77
CA SER A 210 -20.50 22.09 -2.92
C SER A 210 -19.94 20.68 -2.67
N ALA A 211 -19.85 19.87 -3.72
CA ALA A 211 -19.09 18.63 -3.64
C ALA A 211 -17.63 18.97 -3.34
N ASN A 212 -16.92 18.09 -2.63
CA ASN A 212 -15.59 18.40 -2.10
C ASN A 212 -14.68 17.18 -2.26
N ASP A 213 -13.83 16.87 -1.26
CA ASP A 213 -12.92 15.72 -1.30
C ASP A 213 -13.68 14.41 -1.54
N MET A 214 -13.04 13.50 -2.28
CA MET A 214 -13.58 12.20 -2.61
C MET A 214 -12.63 11.06 -2.22
N SER A 215 -13.18 9.86 -2.15
CA SER A 215 -12.46 8.59 -2.13
C SER A 215 -13.19 7.58 -3.03
N VAL A 216 -12.56 6.43 -3.26
CA VAL A 216 -13.13 5.34 -4.06
C VAL A 216 -12.99 4.00 -3.34
N SER A 217 -13.95 3.10 -3.59
CA SER A 217 -13.91 1.72 -3.12
C SER A 217 -14.92 0.89 -3.92
N ASP A 218 -14.62 -0.37 -4.19
CA ASP A 218 -15.60 -1.33 -4.74
C ASP A 218 -16.48 -1.80 -3.57
N VAL A 219 -17.70 -1.27 -3.44
CA VAL A 219 -18.52 -1.43 -2.24
C VAL A 219 -19.47 -2.63 -2.31
N ASP A 220 -19.67 -3.22 -3.49
CA ASP A 220 -20.53 -4.40 -3.69
C ASP A 220 -19.82 -5.63 -4.28
N GLY A 221 -18.54 -5.51 -4.61
CA GLY A 221 -17.64 -6.58 -5.04
C GLY A 221 -17.82 -6.94 -6.52
N ASP A 222 -18.24 -5.98 -7.34
CA ASP A 222 -18.45 -6.18 -8.78
C ASP A 222 -17.22 -5.84 -9.65
N GLY A 223 -16.15 -5.34 -9.03
CA GLY A 223 -14.89 -4.96 -9.67
C GLY A 223 -14.88 -3.55 -10.27
N GLU A 224 -15.94 -2.77 -10.09
CA GLU A 224 -16.00 -1.34 -10.40
C GLU A 224 -15.93 -0.51 -9.11
N TYR A 225 -15.38 0.71 -9.22
CA TYR A 225 -15.33 1.61 -8.07
C TYR A 225 -16.64 2.39 -7.92
N GLU A 226 -17.08 2.53 -6.68
CA GLU A 226 -18.02 3.56 -6.25
C GLU A 226 -17.28 4.81 -5.77
N TYR A 227 -18.01 5.92 -5.81
CA TYR A 227 -17.49 7.26 -5.61
C TYR A 227 -18.05 7.82 -4.30
N LEU A 228 -17.18 7.96 -3.30
CA LEU A 228 -17.54 8.51 -2.00
C LEU A 228 -17.29 10.01 -2.01
N VAL A 229 -18.36 10.81 -1.88
CA VAL A 229 -18.35 12.27 -2.06
C VAL A 229 -18.65 12.97 -0.75
N LYS A 230 -17.67 13.71 -0.22
CA LYS A 230 -17.90 14.65 0.88
C LYS A 230 -18.59 15.90 0.35
N TRP A 231 -19.64 16.35 1.02
CA TRP A 231 -20.29 17.64 0.76
C TRP A 231 -19.87 18.65 1.82
N ASP A 232 -19.31 19.76 1.34
CA ASP A 232 -18.84 20.83 2.19
C ASP A 232 -19.82 22.03 2.14
N PRO A 233 -20.31 22.52 3.28
CA PRO A 233 -21.12 23.72 3.32
C PRO A 233 -20.26 24.97 3.08
N SER A 234 -20.82 26.00 2.46
CA SER A 234 -20.10 27.24 2.09
C SER A 234 -19.58 28.05 3.28
N ASN A 235 -20.01 27.70 4.50
CA ASN A 235 -19.54 28.26 5.75
C ASN A 235 -18.77 27.23 6.59
N SER A 236 -18.15 26.22 5.94
CA SER A 236 -17.13 25.39 6.58
C SER A 236 -15.96 26.27 7.06
N HIS A 237 -15.26 25.80 8.09
CA HIS A 237 -14.25 26.59 8.77
C HIS A 237 -12.95 25.81 8.92
N ASP A 238 -11.82 26.49 8.68
CA ASP A 238 -10.59 26.10 9.35
C ASP A 238 -10.79 26.14 10.86
N VAL A 239 -10.11 25.27 11.61
CA VAL A 239 -10.31 25.16 13.07
C VAL A 239 -9.99 26.46 13.81
N SER A 240 -9.21 27.38 13.21
CA SER A 240 -8.91 28.69 13.81
C SER A 240 -10.01 29.75 13.60
N ILE A 241 -11.03 29.45 12.80
CA ILE A 241 -12.12 30.36 12.45
C ILE A 241 -13.36 29.99 13.27
N LYS A 242 -13.94 30.97 13.95
CA LYS A 242 -15.17 30.82 14.76
C LYS A 242 -16.43 30.97 13.91
N GLY A 243 -17.52 30.38 14.39
CA GLY A 243 -18.82 30.41 13.72
C GLY A 243 -19.41 29.01 13.60
N TYR A 244 -20.74 28.98 13.44
CA TYR A 244 -21.48 27.76 13.13
C TYR A 244 -21.21 27.32 11.71
N THR A 245 -21.11 26.01 11.49
CA THR A 245 -21.04 25.42 10.15
C THR A 245 -22.35 24.76 9.79
N GLY A 246 -22.64 24.61 8.49
CA GLY A 246 -23.61 23.62 8.04
C GLY A 246 -23.20 22.19 8.41
N ARG A 247 -24.11 21.23 8.20
CA ARG A 247 -23.81 19.80 8.40
C ARG A 247 -22.85 19.31 7.33
N CYS A 248 -21.97 18.37 7.68
CA CYS A 248 -21.16 17.62 6.72
C CYS A 248 -21.96 16.39 6.25
N TYR A 249 -21.88 16.07 4.96
CA TYR A 249 -22.46 14.83 4.41
C TYR A 249 -21.41 14.02 3.66
N ILE A 250 -21.56 12.71 3.65
CA ILE A 250 -20.80 11.80 2.76
C ILE A 250 -21.82 10.95 1.99
N ASP A 251 -21.73 10.96 0.67
CA ASP A 251 -22.55 10.12 -0.21
C ASP A 251 -21.73 9.02 -0.85
N CYS A 252 -22.37 7.92 -1.25
CA CYS A 252 -21.77 6.90 -2.12
C CYS A 252 -22.57 6.76 -3.41
N TYR A 253 -21.91 6.93 -4.56
CA TYR A 253 -22.51 6.85 -5.90
C TYR A 253 -21.88 5.73 -6.73
N LYS A 254 -22.70 5.03 -7.52
CA LYS A 254 -22.23 4.25 -8.67
C LYS A 254 -21.85 5.20 -9.82
N LEU A 255 -21.06 4.70 -10.77
CA LEU A 255 -20.61 5.46 -11.95
C LEU A 255 -21.76 6.04 -12.79
N ASP A 256 -22.93 5.40 -12.78
CA ASP A 256 -24.15 5.86 -13.47
C ASP A 256 -24.87 7.01 -12.74
N GLY A 257 -24.37 7.45 -11.58
CA GLY A 257 -24.96 8.50 -10.75
C GLY A 257 -26.06 8.02 -9.80
N ARG A 258 -26.28 6.71 -9.67
CA ARG A 258 -27.18 6.17 -8.66
C ARG A 258 -26.58 6.35 -7.26
N LEU A 259 -27.27 7.15 -6.44
CA LEU A 259 -26.97 7.31 -5.01
C LEU A 259 -27.34 6.02 -4.26
N LEU A 260 -26.35 5.40 -3.60
CA LEU A 260 -26.55 4.22 -2.76
C LEU A 260 -26.97 4.60 -1.35
N TRP A 261 -26.24 5.53 -0.73
CA TRP A 261 -26.52 6.02 0.61
C TRP A 261 -25.93 7.42 0.85
N ARG A 262 -26.48 8.10 1.86
CA ARG A 262 -26.02 9.39 2.41
C ARG A 262 -25.84 9.27 3.92
N LEU A 263 -24.64 9.59 4.40
CA LEU A 263 -24.33 9.78 5.80
C LEU A 263 -24.43 11.28 6.14
N ASP A 264 -25.39 11.63 7.00
CA ASP A 264 -25.46 12.94 7.67
C ASP A 264 -24.61 12.87 8.94
N MET A 265 -23.53 13.66 9.01
CA MET A 265 -22.62 13.65 10.16
C MET A 265 -23.27 14.23 11.43
N GLY A 266 -24.41 14.91 11.32
CA GLY A 266 -25.11 15.55 12.42
C GLY A 266 -24.50 16.90 12.81
N ALA A 267 -25.08 17.55 13.83
CA ALA A 267 -24.62 18.86 14.28
C ALA A 267 -23.34 18.81 15.12
N ASN A 268 -23.04 17.65 15.73
CA ASN A 268 -21.92 17.47 16.67
C ASN A 268 -20.58 17.15 15.97
N ILE A 269 -20.57 17.19 14.64
CA ILE A 269 -19.37 17.13 13.81
C ILE A 269 -19.31 18.43 13.00
N ARG A 270 -18.29 19.26 13.30
CA ARG A 270 -18.08 20.53 12.62
C ARG A 270 -17.54 20.30 11.20
N ALA A 271 -17.94 21.14 10.24
CA ALA A 271 -17.49 21.01 8.86
C ALA A 271 -16.21 21.83 8.59
N GLY A 272 -15.24 21.21 7.92
CA GLY A 272 -13.97 21.81 7.52
C GLY A 272 -12.89 20.75 7.29
N ALA A 273 -11.80 21.16 6.66
CA ALA A 273 -10.71 20.27 6.23
C ALA A 273 -10.16 19.37 7.35
N HIS A 274 -10.00 19.92 8.56
CA HIS A 274 -9.33 19.21 9.67
C HIS A 274 -10.24 18.31 10.50
N TYR A 275 -11.54 18.27 10.22
CA TYR A 275 -12.54 17.54 11.03
C TYR A 275 -12.80 16.11 10.53
N THR A 276 -13.51 15.97 9.41
CA THR A 276 -13.95 14.67 8.90
C THR A 276 -12.90 14.09 7.95
N GLN A 277 -12.18 13.07 8.42
CA GLN A 277 -11.30 12.22 7.61
C GLN A 277 -12.01 10.87 7.44
N PHE A 278 -12.30 10.46 6.21
CA PHE A 278 -13.08 9.25 5.93
C PHE A 278 -12.25 8.29 5.07
N ILE A 279 -12.05 7.07 5.56
CA ILE A 279 -11.13 6.10 4.94
C ILE A 279 -11.92 4.96 4.34
N CYS A 280 -11.72 4.72 3.04
CA CYS A 280 -12.45 3.74 2.25
C CYS A 280 -11.52 2.64 1.76
N TYR A 281 -11.76 1.41 2.22
CA TYR A 281 -10.92 0.25 1.96
C TYR A 281 -11.66 -1.05 2.31
N ASP A 282 -11.31 -2.17 1.70
CA ASP A 282 -11.71 -3.50 2.16
C ASP A 282 -10.82 -3.94 3.34
N PHE A 283 -11.25 -3.67 4.56
CA PHE A 283 -10.51 -3.99 5.78
C PHE A 283 -10.68 -5.43 6.23
N ASN A 284 -11.78 -6.10 5.84
CA ASN A 284 -12.10 -7.44 6.32
C ASN A 284 -11.67 -8.56 5.35
N GLY A 285 -11.39 -8.23 4.09
CA GLY A 285 -10.93 -9.13 3.04
C GLY A 285 -12.04 -9.93 2.34
N ASP A 286 -13.30 -9.48 2.41
CA ASP A 286 -14.44 -10.14 1.76
C ASP A 286 -14.66 -9.71 0.30
N GLY A 287 -13.81 -8.80 -0.20
CA GLY A 287 -13.89 -8.24 -1.55
C GLY A 287 -14.83 -7.05 -1.68
N ARG A 288 -15.31 -6.48 -0.56
CA ARG A 288 -16.15 -5.27 -0.53
C ARG A 288 -15.54 -4.23 0.39
N GLY A 289 -15.52 -2.99 -0.08
CA GLY A 289 -15.01 -1.85 0.66
C GLY A 289 -15.92 -1.41 1.81
N GLU A 290 -15.31 -1.06 2.93
CA GLU A 290 -15.93 -0.34 4.04
C GLU A 290 -15.49 1.13 4.09
N MET A 291 -16.19 1.91 4.93
CA MET A 291 -15.79 3.27 5.29
C MET A 291 -15.65 3.41 6.81
N ALA A 292 -14.46 3.78 7.27
CA ALA A 292 -14.19 4.19 8.64
C ALA A 292 -14.23 5.72 8.76
N VAL A 293 -14.97 6.24 9.74
CA VAL A 293 -15.07 7.69 9.97
C VAL A 293 -15.39 8.03 11.42
N LYS A 294 -14.89 9.17 11.89
CA LYS A 294 -15.25 9.75 13.19
C LYS A 294 -16.70 10.24 13.18
N THR A 295 -17.50 9.81 14.16
CA THR A 295 -18.92 10.14 14.28
C THR A 295 -19.26 10.66 15.68
N ALA A 296 -20.52 11.07 15.89
CA ALA A 296 -21.02 11.61 17.16
C ALA A 296 -22.54 11.37 17.29
N PRO A 297 -23.15 11.64 18.46
CA PRO A 297 -24.61 11.65 18.56
C PRO A 297 -25.23 12.58 17.50
N GLY A 298 -26.30 12.12 16.85
CA GLY A 298 -26.94 12.80 15.73
C GLY A 298 -26.45 12.35 14.35
N THR A 299 -25.34 11.61 14.22
CA THR A 299 -24.91 11.02 12.95
C THR A 299 -25.94 9.99 12.46
N LYS A 300 -26.43 10.13 11.22
CA LYS A 300 -27.55 9.38 10.66
C LYS A 300 -27.27 8.91 9.23
N MET A 301 -27.49 7.63 8.98
CA MET A 301 -27.41 7.03 7.65
C MET A 301 -28.78 7.03 6.96
N THR A 302 -28.79 7.30 5.66
CA THR A 302 -29.93 7.12 4.76
C THR A 302 -29.52 6.24 3.58
N VAL A 303 -30.11 5.06 3.45
CA VAL A 303 -29.88 4.14 2.32
C VAL A 303 -31.01 4.29 1.31
N TYR A 304 -30.67 4.38 0.02
CA TYR A 304 -31.61 4.61 -1.07
C TYR A 304 -31.92 3.34 -1.86
N GLY A 305 -33.16 3.24 -2.33
CA GLY A 305 -33.57 2.23 -3.30
C GLY A 305 -33.05 2.54 -4.70
N ARG A 306 -33.18 1.57 -5.62
CA ARG A 306 -32.78 1.76 -7.04
C ARG A 306 -33.56 2.88 -7.75
N ASP A 307 -34.71 3.29 -7.23
CA ASP A 307 -35.53 4.39 -7.75
C ASP A 307 -35.14 5.77 -7.18
N GLY A 308 -34.10 5.82 -6.33
CA GLY A 308 -33.62 7.04 -5.69
C GLY A 308 -34.44 7.49 -4.48
N THR A 309 -35.40 6.67 -4.00
CA THR A 309 -36.17 6.99 -2.79
C THR A 309 -35.47 6.48 -1.52
N PRO A 310 -35.54 7.20 -0.37
CA PRO A 310 -35.03 6.69 0.89
C PRO A 310 -35.73 5.38 1.28
N ALA A 311 -34.95 4.30 1.41
CA ALA A 311 -35.44 2.97 1.75
C ALA A 311 -35.29 2.67 3.25
N ARG A 312 -34.19 3.12 3.87
CA ARG A 312 -33.89 2.92 5.30
C ARG A 312 -33.17 4.13 5.86
N GLU A 313 -33.55 4.56 7.06
CA GLU A 313 -32.84 5.59 7.83
C GLU A 313 -32.59 5.09 9.26
N PHE A 314 -31.39 5.34 9.80
CA PHE A 314 -31.05 4.98 11.16
C PHE A 314 -29.90 5.87 11.69
N TYR A 315 -29.91 6.14 12.99
CA TYR A 315 -28.76 6.72 13.68
C TYR A 315 -27.72 5.63 13.94
N ILE A 316 -26.45 6.02 14.03
CA ILE A 316 -25.39 5.12 14.52
C ILE A 316 -25.73 4.58 15.91
N THR A 317 -25.17 3.45 16.28
CA THR A 317 -25.35 2.86 17.60
C THR A 317 -24.46 3.59 18.61
N MET A 318 -25.06 4.21 19.63
CA MET A 318 -24.30 4.76 20.75
C MET A 318 -23.81 3.65 21.70
N PRO A 319 -22.56 3.70 22.18
CA PRO A 319 -22.07 2.80 23.22
C PRO A 319 -22.99 2.79 24.44
N GLU A 320 -23.22 1.60 25.04
CA GLU A 320 -24.17 1.46 26.15
C GLU A 320 -23.83 2.34 27.37
N GLU A 321 -22.54 2.59 27.61
CA GLU A 321 -22.10 3.44 28.71
C GLU A 321 -22.59 4.88 28.53
N ASP A 322 -22.60 5.39 27.32
CA ASP A 322 -23.05 6.74 27.00
C ASP A 322 -24.57 6.87 27.08
N ILE A 323 -25.31 5.84 26.67
CA ILE A 323 -26.75 5.76 26.90
C ILE A 323 -27.05 5.79 28.41
N ARG A 324 -26.28 5.05 29.22
CA ARG A 324 -26.44 5.06 30.70
C ARG A 324 -26.08 6.41 31.32
N ARG A 325 -25.18 7.18 30.70
CA ARG A 325 -24.83 8.56 31.10
C ARG A 325 -25.87 9.58 30.66
N GLY A 326 -26.83 9.19 29.81
CA GLY A 326 -27.98 9.99 29.43
C GLY A 326 -27.85 10.72 28.09
N TYR A 327 -26.84 10.39 27.28
CA TYR A 327 -26.64 10.99 25.96
C TYR A 327 -27.68 10.49 24.94
N GLY A 328 -28.11 11.37 24.05
CA GLY A 328 -29.11 11.12 23.02
C GLY A 328 -28.71 11.68 21.65
N HIS A 329 -29.23 11.10 20.56
CA HIS A 329 -28.95 11.61 19.19
C HIS A 329 -29.55 12.99 18.90
N GLU A 330 -30.49 13.46 19.73
CA GLU A 330 -31.08 14.80 19.62
C GLU A 330 -30.29 15.85 20.42
N ASP A 331 -29.27 15.45 21.18
CA ASP A 331 -28.43 16.36 21.93
C ASP A 331 -27.52 17.17 20.99
N SER A 332 -27.30 18.45 21.34
CA SER A 332 -26.38 19.33 20.63
C SER A 332 -25.33 19.86 21.61
N TYR A 333 -24.07 19.56 21.31
CA TYR A 333 -22.89 20.04 22.05
C TYR A 333 -22.19 21.20 21.33
N VAL A 334 -22.84 21.77 20.31
CA VAL A 334 -22.36 22.95 19.61
C VAL A 334 -22.50 24.17 20.53
N CYS A 335 -21.37 24.77 20.89
CA CYS A 335 -21.35 25.88 21.84
C CYS A 335 -21.95 27.16 21.23
N SER A 336 -22.64 27.92 22.07
CA SER A 336 -22.98 29.33 21.81
C SER A 336 -21.95 30.23 22.49
N ALA A 337 -21.90 31.51 22.12
CA ALA A 337 -21.06 32.50 22.79
C ALA A 337 -21.30 32.57 24.32
N ASP A 338 -22.56 32.58 24.73
CA ASP A 338 -22.94 32.57 26.15
C ASP A 338 -22.57 31.23 26.82
N GLY A 339 -22.73 30.11 26.11
CA GLY A 339 -22.34 28.79 26.60
C GLY A 339 -20.84 28.68 26.86
N TYR A 340 -20.02 29.19 25.94
CA TYR A 340 -18.57 29.23 26.12
C TYR A 340 -18.14 30.16 27.28
N TYR A 341 -18.84 31.29 27.47
CA TYR A 341 -18.59 32.16 28.63
C TYR A 341 -18.85 31.46 29.97
N GLU A 342 -19.97 30.72 30.09
CA GLU A 342 -20.24 29.95 31.30
C GLU A 342 -19.26 28.78 31.47
N HIS A 343 -18.86 28.11 30.38
CA HIS A 343 -17.79 27.08 30.42
C HIS A 343 -16.47 27.63 30.96
N LEU A 344 -15.99 28.78 30.44
CA LEU A 344 -14.80 29.43 30.98
C LEU A 344 -14.95 29.82 32.46
N THR A 345 -16.13 30.29 32.85
CA THR A 345 -16.43 30.62 34.25
C THR A 345 -16.32 29.39 35.14
N GLU A 346 -16.84 28.24 34.70
CA GLU A 346 -16.75 26.97 35.43
C GLU A 346 -15.33 26.43 35.50
N LEU A 347 -14.59 26.50 34.39
CA LEU A 347 -13.16 26.18 34.36
C LEU A 347 -12.38 27.03 35.38
N PHE A 348 -12.65 28.33 35.43
CA PHE A 348 -11.98 29.24 36.35
C PHE A 348 -12.37 28.97 37.80
N LEU A 349 -13.65 28.68 38.07
CA LEU A 349 -14.14 28.30 39.39
C LEU A 349 -13.40 27.07 39.94
N GLY A 350 -13.17 26.07 39.08
CA GLY A 350 -12.45 24.84 39.39
C GLY A 350 -10.92 24.92 39.28
N TRP A 351 -10.32 26.10 39.08
CA TRP A 351 -8.90 26.24 38.72
C TRP A 351 -7.93 25.45 39.61
N ARG A 352 -8.09 25.50 40.94
CA ARG A 352 -7.19 24.82 41.90
C ARG A 352 -7.42 23.32 42.02
N GLU A 353 -8.41 22.79 41.31
CA GLU A 353 -8.70 21.36 41.23
C GLU A 353 -8.04 20.71 40.00
N LEU A 354 -7.59 21.53 39.02
CA LEU A 354 -6.90 21.04 37.84
C LEU A 354 -5.59 20.34 38.25
N PRO A 355 -5.30 19.12 37.72
CA PRO A 355 -4.11 18.37 38.09
C PRO A 355 -2.80 19.15 37.96
N GLU A 356 -2.67 19.97 36.92
CA GLU A 356 -1.52 20.82 36.63
C GLU A 356 -1.33 21.95 37.65
N VAL A 357 -2.41 22.42 38.30
CA VAL A 357 -2.30 23.42 39.37
C VAL A 357 -1.96 22.72 40.68
N VAL A 358 -2.60 21.59 40.98
CA VAL A 358 -2.37 20.79 42.19
C VAL A 358 -0.92 20.30 42.27
N ASN A 359 -0.34 19.89 41.15
CA ASN A 359 1.04 19.40 41.08
C ASN A 359 2.09 20.53 40.99
N GLY A 360 1.67 21.80 40.93
CA GLY A 360 2.52 22.98 40.87
C GLY A 360 3.14 23.26 39.50
N GLN A 361 2.68 22.62 38.43
CA GLN A 361 3.11 22.88 37.06
C GLN A 361 2.57 24.23 36.54
N TRP A 362 1.31 24.54 36.85
CA TRP A 362 0.66 25.81 36.52
C TRP A 362 0.58 26.72 37.74
N PRO A 363 0.44 28.05 37.55
CA PRO A 363 0.31 28.99 38.66
C PRO A 363 -0.93 28.69 39.51
N ASP A 364 -0.77 28.84 40.83
CA ASP A 364 -1.81 28.58 41.84
C ASP A 364 -3.05 29.51 41.72
N THR A 365 -2.95 30.58 40.92
CA THR A 365 -4.01 31.56 40.67
C THR A 365 -4.04 31.98 39.20
N LEU A 366 -5.23 32.27 38.66
CA LEU A 366 -5.42 32.81 37.32
C LEU A 366 -4.77 34.19 37.16
N GLU A 367 -4.81 35.03 38.19
CA GLU A 367 -4.14 36.34 38.16
C GLU A 367 -2.63 36.21 37.91
N ALA A 368 -1.99 35.20 38.50
CA ALA A 368 -0.58 34.91 38.24
C ALA A 368 -0.36 34.41 36.80
N CYS A 369 -1.30 33.64 36.23
CA CYS A 369 -1.26 33.25 34.81
C CYS A 369 -1.34 34.48 33.90
N PHE A 370 -2.16 35.47 34.26
CA PHE A 370 -2.35 36.69 33.48
C PHE A 370 -1.30 37.77 33.77
N GLY A 371 -0.38 37.54 34.72
CA GLY A 371 0.66 38.50 35.09
C GLY A 371 0.14 39.72 35.86
N ILE A 372 -1.00 39.62 36.53
CA ILE A 372 -1.59 40.70 37.34
C ILE A 372 -1.49 40.41 38.84
N GLN A 373 -1.61 41.46 39.67
CA GLN A 373 -1.69 41.29 41.12
C GLN A 373 -2.93 40.50 41.51
N LYS A 374 -2.81 39.60 42.49
CA LYS A 374 -3.92 38.83 43.08
C LYS A 374 -5.04 39.77 43.56
N ARG A 375 -6.28 39.49 43.16
CA ARG A 375 -7.48 40.29 43.49
C ARG A 375 -8.57 39.48 44.18
N CYS A 376 -8.58 38.16 43.99
CA CYS A 376 -9.59 37.25 44.53
C CYS A 376 -8.99 36.28 45.55
N GLU A 377 -9.81 35.75 46.45
CA GLU A 377 -9.40 34.65 47.33
C GLU A 377 -9.81 33.29 46.74
N TYR A 378 -9.03 32.24 47.02
CA TYR A 378 -9.26 30.90 46.47
C TYR A 378 -9.64 29.90 47.57
N PRO A 379 -10.52 28.90 47.32
CA PRO A 379 -11.22 28.65 46.06
C PRO A 379 -12.19 29.79 45.69
N LEU A 380 -12.31 30.08 44.40
CA LEU A 380 -13.08 31.22 43.91
C LEU A 380 -14.57 31.05 44.21
N GLN A 381 -15.26 32.15 44.42
CA GLN A 381 -16.72 32.22 44.32
C GLN A 381 -17.14 32.43 42.86
N LYS A 382 -18.38 32.09 42.51
CA LYS A 382 -18.88 32.20 41.13
C LYS A 382 -18.77 33.64 40.59
N GLU A 383 -19.02 34.64 41.43
CA GLU A 383 -18.88 36.05 41.08
C GLU A 383 -17.43 36.45 40.78
N GLU A 384 -16.47 35.90 41.54
CA GLU A 384 -15.04 36.14 41.33
C GLU A 384 -14.55 35.44 40.05
N ALA A 385 -14.99 34.21 39.79
CA ALA A 385 -14.70 33.48 38.56
C ALA A 385 -15.23 34.22 37.32
N ARG A 386 -16.46 34.75 37.37
CA ARG A 386 -17.02 35.59 36.29
C ARG A 386 -16.21 36.86 36.06
N ALA A 387 -15.80 37.55 37.12
CA ALA A 387 -14.97 38.75 37.00
C ALA A 387 -13.60 38.45 36.35
N LEU A 388 -13.00 37.29 36.64
CA LEU A 388 -11.77 36.84 35.99
C LEU A 388 -11.99 36.39 34.55
N ALA A 389 -13.13 35.75 34.23
CA ALA A 389 -13.52 35.40 32.86
C ALA A 389 -13.74 36.67 32.01
N ASP A 390 -14.44 37.67 32.55
CA ASP A 390 -14.61 38.98 31.90
C ASP A 390 -13.25 39.65 31.64
N TYR A 391 -12.36 39.65 32.64
CA TYR A 391 -11.00 40.18 32.46
C TYR A 391 -10.22 39.42 31.38
N PHE A 392 -10.31 38.08 31.36
CA PHE A 392 -9.65 37.25 30.35
C PHE A 392 -10.14 37.60 28.94
N LEU A 393 -11.46 37.64 28.74
CA LEU A 393 -12.09 37.85 27.44
C LEU A 393 -11.98 39.29 26.92
N ASP A 394 -12.11 40.28 27.80
CA ASP A 394 -12.21 41.68 27.40
C ASP A 394 -10.88 42.45 27.47
N VAL A 395 -9.92 41.94 28.24
CA VAL A 395 -8.63 42.61 28.48
C VAL A 395 -7.46 41.73 28.08
N TYR A 396 -7.26 40.60 28.77
CA TYR A 396 -6.05 39.80 28.59
C TYR A 396 -5.90 39.24 27.17
N ALA A 397 -6.92 38.56 26.65
CA ALA A 397 -6.87 37.95 25.33
C ALA A 397 -6.72 39.00 24.22
N PRO A 398 -7.51 40.11 24.19
CA PRO A 398 -7.30 41.19 23.22
C PRO A 398 -5.95 41.90 23.31
N GLU A 399 -5.37 42.04 24.52
CA GLU A 399 -4.02 42.60 24.70
C GLU A 399 -2.94 41.71 24.07
N ARG A 400 -3.12 40.39 24.07
CA ARG A 400 -2.20 39.46 23.40
C ARG A 400 -2.30 39.52 21.88
N SER A 401 -3.51 39.69 21.35
CA SER A 401 -3.76 39.88 19.93
C SER A 401 -5.15 40.45 19.70
N LEU A 402 -5.26 41.47 18.84
CA LEU A 402 -6.55 42.03 18.42
C LEU A 402 -7.45 41.02 17.69
N ARG A 403 -6.91 39.87 17.26
CA ARG A 403 -7.68 38.76 16.64
C ARG A 403 -8.40 37.89 17.68
N ASN A 404 -8.06 37.99 18.96
CA ASN A 404 -8.66 37.21 20.04
C ASN A 404 -10.02 37.80 20.46
N ASP A 405 -11.02 37.70 19.60
CA ASP A 405 -12.41 38.12 19.87
C ASP A 405 -13.24 36.91 20.35
N LEU A 406 -12.96 36.50 21.59
CA LEU A 406 -13.50 35.29 22.21
C LEU A 406 -14.90 35.48 22.81
N ARG A 407 -15.37 36.73 22.97
CA ARG A 407 -16.79 37.04 23.31
C ARG A 407 -17.78 36.56 22.25
N ARG A 408 -17.29 36.29 21.04
CA ARG A 408 -18.06 35.75 19.92
C ARG A 408 -17.61 34.34 19.53
N PHE A 409 -17.02 33.60 20.46
CA PHE A 409 -16.60 32.23 20.22
C PHE A 409 -17.81 31.29 20.28
N GLU A 410 -18.13 30.65 19.16
CA GLU A 410 -19.31 29.81 19.02
C GLU A 410 -19.15 28.83 17.85
N GLY A 411 -20.01 27.82 17.80
CA GLY A 411 -20.05 26.84 16.71
C GLY A 411 -19.02 25.72 16.83
N PHE A 412 -18.34 25.59 17.97
CA PHE A 412 -17.37 24.52 18.28
C PHE A 412 -17.97 23.46 19.19
N ILE A 413 -17.31 22.30 19.29
CA ILE A 413 -17.72 21.18 20.14
C ILE A 413 -16.53 20.79 21.03
N TYR A 414 -16.56 21.18 22.31
CA TYR A 414 -15.54 20.82 23.30
C TYR A 414 -16.03 19.78 24.33
N GLU A 415 -17.31 19.42 24.29
CA GLU A 415 -17.93 18.45 25.17
C GLU A 415 -18.80 17.44 24.39
N GLY A 416 -19.33 16.45 25.09
CA GLY A 416 -20.10 15.35 24.49
C GLY A 416 -19.22 14.19 24.00
N PRO A 417 -19.83 13.02 23.76
CA PRO A 417 -19.09 11.82 23.34
C PRO A 417 -18.67 11.88 21.87
N GLU A 418 -17.58 11.18 21.55
CA GLU A 418 -17.02 11.04 20.21
C GLU A 418 -16.84 9.57 19.88
N TYR A 419 -17.12 9.20 18.64
CA TYR A 419 -17.12 7.81 18.19
C TYR A 419 -16.25 7.61 16.96
N LEU A 420 -15.87 6.36 16.74
CA LEU A 420 -15.33 5.84 15.48
C LEU A 420 -16.29 4.76 15.00
N THR A 421 -16.80 4.90 13.78
CA THR A 421 -17.76 3.97 13.19
C THR A 421 -17.20 3.38 11.90
N MET A 422 -17.37 2.06 11.74
CA MET A 422 -17.17 1.35 10.47
C MET A 422 -18.53 1.13 9.81
N PHE A 423 -18.66 1.56 8.56
CA PHE A 423 -19.82 1.28 7.71
C PHE A 423 -19.44 0.32 6.60
N GLY A 424 -20.28 -0.68 6.34
CA GLY A 424 -20.18 -1.52 5.16
C GLY A 424 -20.49 -0.74 3.89
N GLY A 425 -20.07 -1.29 2.76
CA GLY A 425 -20.23 -0.67 1.45
C GLY A 425 -21.67 -0.32 1.06
N ASP A 426 -22.65 -1.05 1.59
CA ASP A 426 -24.09 -0.81 1.40
C ASP A 426 -24.68 0.24 2.38
N GLY A 427 -23.82 0.84 3.20
CA GLY A 427 -24.17 1.83 4.21
C GLY A 427 -24.62 1.22 5.54
N GLU A 428 -24.60 -0.10 5.72
CA GLU A 428 -24.86 -0.72 7.03
C GLU A 428 -23.80 -0.31 8.07
N GLU A 429 -24.22 0.00 9.29
CA GLU A 429 -23.27 0.14 10.41
C GLU A 429 -22.77 -1.25 10.83
N LEU A 430 -21.47 -1.47 10.76
CA LEU A 430 -20.84 -2.73 11.19
C LEU A 430 -20.48 -2.68 12.67
N GLU A 431 -19.80 -1.60 13.11
CA GLU A 431 -19.50 -1.38 14.52
C GLU A 431 -19.24 0.10 14.82
N THR A 432 -19.66 0.56 16.00
CA THR A 432 -19.32 1.87 16.56
C THR A 432 -18.65 1.69 17.92
N VAL A 433 -17.47 2.31 18.08
CA VAL A 433 -16.69 2.33 19.33
C VAL A 433 -16.40 3.78 19.77
N PRO A 434 -16.06 4.02 21.05
CA PRO A 434 -15.53 5.32 21.46
C PRO A 434 -14.31 5.73 20.62
N PHE A 435 -14.22 7.00 20.25
CA PHE A 435 -13.06 7.51 19.54
C PHE A 435 -11.80 7.33 20.40
N PRO A 436 -10.67 6.86 19.85
CA PRO A 436 -9.51 6.42 20.64
C PRO A 436 -8.91 7.49 21.55
N PHE A 437 -8.98 8.76 21.14
CA PHE A 437 -8.31 9.86 21.84
C PHE A 437 -9.35 10.91 22.24
N PRO A 438 -9.76 10.96 23.52
CA PRO A 438 -10.74 11.95 23.97
C PRO A 438 -10.19 13.39 23.87
N ARG A 439 -11.08 14.38 23.76
CA ARG A 439 -10.68 15.80 23.83
C ARG A 439 -10.04 16.14 25.17
N GLU A 440 -10.62 15.59 26.26
CA GLU A 440 -10.39 15.91 27.68
C GLU A 440 -10.77 17.34 28.09
N ASP A 441 -10.56 18.34 27.25
CA ASP A 441 -10.95 19.74 27.46
C ASP A 441 -11.19 20.48 26.12
N ASP A 442 -11.33 21.80 26.17
CA ASP A 442 -11.51 22.69 25.03
C ASP A 442 -10.19 23.07 24.32
N GLY A 443 -9.11 22.34 24.57
CA GLY A 443 -7.78 22.60 24.02
C GLY A 443 -6.80 23.24 25.00
N LEU A 444 -7.21 23.54 26.24
CA LEU A 444 -6.34 24.14 27.27
C LEU A 444 -5.03 23.36 27.46
N ARG A 445 -5.11 22.03 27.63
CA ARG A 445 -3.92 21.16 27.77
C ARG A 445 -3.25 20.86 26.43
N TRP A 446 -3.98 20.98 25.32
CA TRP A 446 -3.45 20.87 23.96
C TRP A 446 -2.64 22.11 23.54
N GLY A 447 -2.64 23.18 24.34
CA GLY A 447 -1.85 24.40 24.09
C GLY A 447 -2.55 25.44 23.24
N ASP A 448 -3.88 25.35 23.12
CA ASP A 448 -4.69 26.27 22.32
C ASP A 448 -4.80 27.68 22.91
N TYR A 449 -4.48 27.82 24.19
CA TYR A 449 -4.47 29.09 24.91
C TYR A 449 -3.07 29.70 25.09
N ALA A 450 -2.01 28.95 24.77
CA ALA A 450 -0.65 29.29 25.17
C ALA A 450 -0.02 30.40 24.32
N MET A 451 -0.34 30.41 23.02
CA MET A 451 0.27 31.31 22.03
C MET A 451 -0.41 32.69 21.99
N ASN A 452 0.16 33.65 21.23
CA ASN A 452 -0.39 35.02 21.13
C ASN A 452 -1.81 35.05 20.57
N ARG A 453 -2.09 34.20 19.58
CA ARG A 453 -3.45 33.93 19.11
C ARG A 453 -4.01 32.78 19.95
N ILE A 454 -5.10 33.06 20.67
CA ILE A 454 -5.78 32.09 21.53
C ILE A 454 -6.92 31.49 20.71
N GLU A 455 -6.87 30.18 20.50
CA GLU A 455 -7.73 29.47 19.55
C GLU A 455 -8.28 28.19 20.19
N PRO A 456 -9.24 28.29 21.12
CA PRO A 456 -9.85 27.11 21.72
C PRO A 456 -10.38 26.17 20.64
N CYS A 457 -10.29 24.87 20.88
CA CYS A 457 -10.67 23.79 19.96
C CYS A 457 -9.85 23.73 18.65
N ASN A 458 -8.62 24.26 18.62
CA ASN A 458 -7.76 24.22 17.44
C ASN A 458 -6.92 22.94 17.38
N ARG A 459 -5.89 22.82 18.22
CA ARG A 459 -4.92 21.70 18.18
C ARG A 459 -5.58 20.38 18.55
N VAL A 460 -6.58 20.43 19.43
CA VAL A 460 -7.37 19.26 19.86
C VAL A 460 -8.23 18.71 18.73
N ASP A 461 -8.71 19.51 17.78
CA ASP A 461 -9.55 19.04 16.66
C ASP A 461 -8.78 18.97 15.34
N ARG A 462 -7.51 18.56 15.42
CA ARG A 462 -6.70 18.20 14.27
C ARG A 462 -6.71 16.70 14.08
N PHE A 463 -7.39 16.19 13.05
CA PHE A 463 -7.53 14.76 12.80
C PHE A 463 -6.84 14.34 11.50
N LEU A 464 -6.26 13.14 11.47
CA LEU A 464 -5.76 12.47 10.27
C LEU A 464 -6.20 11.00 10.32
N SER A 465 -6.30 10.34 9.17
CA SER A 465 -6.57 8.91 9.12
C SER A 465 -5.97 8.27 7.86
N GLY A 466 -5.78 6.96 7.83
CA GLY A 466 -5.25 6.29 6.64
C GLY A 466 -5.27 4.78 6.74
N VAL A 467 -4.57 4.13 5.81
CA VAL A 467 -4.46 2.68 5.70
C VAL A 467 -2.99 2.30 5.65
N ALA A 468 -2.59 1.26 6.35
CA ALA A 468 -1.23 0.72 6.29
C ALA A 468 -1.25 -0.81 6.34
N TYR A 469 -0.36 -1.46 5.61
CA TYR A 469 -0.18 -2.91 5.64
C TYR A 469 0.82 -3.27 6.75
N LEU A 470 0.38 -3.17 8.01
CA LEU A 470 1.26 -3.34 9.19
C LEU A 470 1.77 -4.78 9.38
N ASP A 471 1.16 -5.77 8.73
CA ASP A 471 1.65 -7.15 8.67
C ASP A 471 2.23 -7.53 7.30
N GLY A 472 2.36 -6.54 6.41
CA GLY A 472 2.81 -6.70 5.03
C GLY A 472 1.83 -7.42 4.11
N ILE A 473 0.60 -7.72 4.56
CA ILE A 473 -0.36 -8.55 3.82
C ILE A 473 -1.75 -7.91 3.78
N ARG A 474 -2.25 -7.39 4.89
CA ARG A 474 -3.63 -6.90 5.03
C ARG A 474 -3.69 -5.45 5.50
N PRO A 475 -4.74 -4.71 5.11
CA PRO A 475 -4.90 -3.31 5.50
C PRO A 475 -5.33 -3.14 6.95
N TYR A 476 -4.67 -2.22 7.66
CA TYR A 476 -5.03 -1.74 8.99
C TYR A 476 -5.50 -0.29 8.90
N LEU A 477 -6.50 0.07 9.69
CA LEU A 477 -6.96 1.45 9.83
C LEU A 477 -6.05 2.22 10.78
N ILE A 478 -5.61 3.41 10.36
CA ILE A 478 -4.84 4.35 11.17
C ILE A 478 -5.71 5.56 11.52
N VAL A 479 -5.77 5.93 12.80
CA VAL A 479 -6.57 7.07 13.30
C VAL A 479 -5.69 7.97 14.15
N CYS A 480 -5.68 9.28 13.87
CA CYS A 480 -4.80 10.24 14.54
C CYS A 480 -5.57 11.41 15.17
N ARG A 481 -4.98 12.00 16.20
CA ARG A 481 -5.42 13.27 16.80
C ARG A 481 -4.22 14.11 17.25
N GLY A 482 -4.16 15.36 16.79
CA GLY A 482 -3.15 16.35 17.15
C GLY A 482 -1.79 16.13 16.46
N TYR A 483 -1.13 17.23 16.09
CA TYR A 483 0.24 17.20 15.53
C TYR A 483 1.11 18.39 15.93
N TYR A 484 0.52 19.53 16.28
CA TYR A 484 1.29 20.72 16.72
C TYR A 484 1.89 20.57 18.13
N THR A 485 1.22 19.84 19.01
CA THR A 485 1.62 19.64 20.42
C THR A 485 1.40 18.17 20.77
N ARG A 486 0.42 17.79 21.59
CA ARG A 486 0.11 16.37 21.81
C ARG A 486 -0.23 15.72 20.46
N SER A 487 0.38 14.57 20.20
CA SER A 487 0.25 13.82 18.95
C SER A 487 -0.07 12.37 19.28
N CYS A 488 -1.18 11.89 18.73
CA CYS A 488 -1.76 10.60 19.07
C CYS A 488 -2.09 9.81 17.79
N LEU A 489 -1.74 8.52 17.76
CA LEU A 489 -2.01 7.60 16.65
C LEU A 489 -2.46 6.24 17.18
N ALA A 490 -3.50 5.65 16.59
CA ALA A 490 -3.95 4.30 16.89
C ALA A 490 -4.08 3.49 15.61
N ALA A 491 -3.73 2.21 15.66
CA ALA A 491 -3.94 1.25 14.59
C ALA A 491 -5.00 0.22 14.98
N TYR A 492 -5.89 -0.10 14.05
CA TYR A 492 -6.93 -1.11 14.22
C TYR A 492 -6.89 -2.12 13.08
N ASP A 493 -7.05 -3.41 13.41
CA ASP A 493 -7.57 -4.38 12.44
C ASP A 493 -9.10 -4.46 12.50
N PHE A 494 -9.70 -4.88 11.38
CA PHE A 494 -11.14 -5.13 11.24
C PHE A 494 -11.42 -6.50 10.57
N PHE A 495 -10.48 -7.44 10.65
CA PHE A 495 -10.51 -8.70 9.89
C PHE A 495 -11.69 -9.62 10.20
N GLU A 496 -12.26 -9.49 11.40
CA GLU A 496 -13.41 -10.30 11.85
C GLU A 496 -14.68 -9.45 11.99
N GLY A 497 -14.76 -8.34 11.25
CA GLY A 497 -15.90 -7.42 11.31
C GLY A 497 -15.99 -6.65 12.63
N LYS A 498 -14.85 -6.46 13.32
CA LYS A 498 -14.76 -5.75 14.61
C LYS A 498 -13.45 -5.00 14.76
N PHE A 499 -13.50 -3.82 15.36
CA PHE A 499 -12.33 -3.04 15.76
C PHE A 499 -11.51 -3.79 16.79
N ARG A 500 -10.27 -4.10 16.44
CA ARG A 500 -9.25 -4.62 17.37
C ARG A 500 -8.06 -3.71 17.34
N GLU A 501 -7.79 -3.06 18.48
CA GLU A 501 -6.62 -2.20 18.61
C GLU A 501 -5.34 -3.04 18.49
N LYS A 502 -4.53 -2.72 17.49
CA LYS A 502 -3.20 -3.33 17.27
C LYS A 502 -2.16 -2.66 18.16
N TRP A 503 -2.13 -1.34 18.17
CA TRP A 503 -1.30 -0.52 19.04
C TRP A 503 -1.87 0.90 19.15
N LYS A 504 -1.35 1.64 20.14
CA LYS A 504 -1.70 3.04 20.40
C LYS A 504 -0.47 3.83 20.85
N VAL A 505 -0.22 4.96 20.20
CA VAL A 505 0.89 5.89 20.42
C VAL A 505 0.33 7.21 20.91
N ASP A 506 0.93 7.77 21.95
CA ASP A 506 0.54 9.05 22.53
C ASP A 506 1.77 9.78 23.04
N SER A 507 2.06 10.96 22.50
CA SER A 507 3.18 11.78 22.97
C SER A 507 3.00 12.29 24.41
N GLY A 508 1.77 12.21 24.94
CA GLY A 508 1.36 12.92 26.12
C GLY A 508 1.29 14.43 25.89
N TYR A 509 0.76 15.14 26.88
CA TYR A 509 0.65 16.59 26.83
C TYR A 509 2.00 17.28 26.89
N VAL A 510 2.14 18.39 26.18
CA VAL A 510 3.32 19.25 26.30
C VAL A 510 3.26 19.98 27.65
N PRO A 511 4.28 19.86 28.52
CA PRO A 511 4.24 20.42 29.85
C PRO A 511 4.48 21.94 29.82
N MET A 512 3.40 22.70 29.69
CA MET A 512 3.41 24.16 29.77
C MET A 512 3.51 24.62 31.23
N ARG A 513 4.26 25.70 31.48
CA ARG A 513 4.37 26.37 32.78
C ARG A 513 3.22 27.32 33.04
N ASN A 514 2.60 27.84 31.97
CA ASN A 514 1.42 28.69 32.03
C ASN A 514 0.58 28.43 30.78
N PRO A 515 -0.64 27.88 30.89
CA PRO A 515 -1.41 27.51 29.71
C PRO A 515 -1.92 28.72 28.91
N PHE A 516 -1.82 29.94 29.46
CA PHE A 516 -2.25 31.17 28.80
C PHE A 516 -1.10 31.98 28.19
N ASN A 517 0.16 31.60 28.42
CA ASN A 517 1.35 32.30 27.89
C ASN A 517 2.61 31.41 27.95
N ASP A 518 2.80 30.59 26.92
CA ASP A 518 3.96 29.71 26.77
C ASP A 518 4.25 29.44 25.28
N VAL A 519 5.33 28.70 24.99
CA VAL A 519 5.76 28.34 23.62
C VAL A 519 5.87 26.81 23.48
N PRO A 520 4.74 26.09 23.35
CA PRO A 520 4.74 24.63 23.47
C PRO A 520 5.36 23.90 22.27
N HIS A 521 5.42 24.50 21.08
CA HIS A 521 5.86 23.83 19.85
C HIS A 521 7.30 23.29 19.93
N ALA A 522 8.19 23.99 20.63
CA ALA A 522 9.58 23.58 20.81
C ALA A 522 9.76 22.42 21.81
N LEU A 523 8.77 22.16 22.66
CA LEU A 523 8.88 21.22 23.78
C LEU A 523 8.38 19.82 23.40
N ALA A 524 8.92 18.79 24.05
CA ALA A 524 8.40 17.43 23.92
C ALA A 524 7.13 17.25 24.77
N GLY A 525 6.28 16.30 24.37
CA GLY A 525 5.20 15.79 25.20
C GLY A 525 5.72 15.06 26.45
N SER A 526 4.82 14.77 27.38
CA SER A 526 5.15 14.17 28.67
C SER A 526 5.57 12.69 28.61
N ASP A 527 5.28 11.99 27.51
CA ASP A 527 5.67 10.59 27.35
C ASP A 527 7.21 10.46 27.14
N PRO A 528 7.89 9.54 27.85
CA PRO A 528 9.35 9.43 27.78
C PRO A 528 9.89 8.93 26.44
N VAL A 529 9.07 8.24 25.63
CA VAL A 529 9.45 7.69 24.32
C VAL A 529 8.83 8.55 23.22
N TYR A 530 7.51 8.66 23.24
CA TYR A 530 6.71 9.30 22.21
C TYR A 530 6.62 10.82 22.36
N GLY A 531 7.08 11.40 23.47
CA GLY A 531 7.04 12.85 23.68
C GLY A 531 7.72 13.66 22.56
N LYS A 532 8.70 13.06 21.85
CA LYS A 532 9.37 13.67 20.70
C LYS A 532 8.52 13.76 19.43
N LEU A 533 7.37 13.09 19.38
CA LEU A 533 6.40 13.25 18.28
C LEU A 533 5.70 14.60 18.31
N ALA A 534 5.61 15.21 19.48
CA ALA A 534 4.91 16.45 19.64
C ALA A 534 5.47 17.54 18.71
N GLY A 535 4.62 18.14 17.88
CA GLY A 535 5.03 19.20 16.96
C GLY A 535 5.67 18.73 15.65
N GLN A 536 5.66 17.44 15.33
CA GLN A 536 6.29 16.89 14.11
C GLN A 536 5.31 16.57 12.97
N GLY A 537 4.03 16.33 13.29
CA GLY A 537 3.06 15.90 12.27
C GLY A 537 2.71 17.01 11.28
N ASN A 538 2.34 16.63 10.06
CA ASN A 538 1.86 17.54 9.02
C ASN A 538 0.33 17.60 9.00
N HIS A 539 -0.22 18.38 8.07
CA HIS A 539 -1.62 18.30 7.66
C HIS A 539 -1.93 17.09 6.76
N SER A 540 -1.10 16.04 6.81
CA SER A 540 -1.26 14.80 6.06
C SER A 540 -0.45 13.69 6.74
N ILE A 541 -0.70 12.44 6.33
CA ILE A 541 0.15 11.29 6.62
C ILE A 541 0.51 10.60 5.32
N SER A 542 1.55 9.76 5.35
CA SER A 542 1.83 8.79 4.30
C SER A 542 2.16 7.44 4.93
N THR A 543 2.07 6.36 4.15
CA THR A 543 2.31 4.99 4.59
C THR A 543 3.13 4.27 3.55
N ALA A 544 4.27 3.71 3.94
CA ALA A 544 5.21 3.03 3.04
C ALA A 544 6.13 2.10 3.83
N ASP A 545 6.63 1.04 3.18
CA ASP A 545 7.71 0.19 3.70
C ASP A 545 9.03 0.95 3.52
N VAL A 546 9.42 1.74 4.53
CA VAL A 546 10.59 2.62 4.44
C VAL A 546 11.86 1.91 4.87
N ASP A 547 11.76 0.88 5.71
CA ASP A 547 12.89 0.15 6.24
C ASP A 547 13.10 -1.24 5.60
N GLY A 548 12.26 -1.65 4.67
CA GLY A 548 12.41 -2.87 3.87
C GLY A 548 12.10 -4.16 4.63
N ASP A 549 11.42 -4.09 5.78
CA ASP A 549 11.00 -5.26 6.55
C ASP A 549 9.72 -5.93 6.02
N GLY A 550 9.13 -5.36 4.97
CA GLY A 550 7.95 -5.86 4.29
C GLY A 550 6.63 -5.35 4.84
N CYS A 551 6.64 -4.59 5.93
CA CYS A 551 5.49 -3.94 6.53
C CYS A 551 5.50 -2.44 6.17
N MET A 552 4.37 -1.76 6.33
CA MET A 552 4.32 -0.31 6.13
C MET A 552 4.42 0.45 7.45
N GLU A 553 5.24 1.49 7.45
CA GLU A 553 5.37 2.45 8.52
C GLU A 553 4.42 3.63 8.33
N ILE A 554 4.20 4.41 9.39
CA ILE A 554 3.39 5.63 9.35
C ILE A 554 4.31 6.86 9.36
N ILE A 555 4.43 7.48 8.19
CA ILE A 555 5.17 8.72 8.03
C ILE A 555 4.25 9.87 8.47
N TYR A 556 4.56 10.42 9.64
CA TYR A 556 3.80 11.46 10.33
C TYR A 556 4.55 12.80 10.27
N GLY A 557 4.65 13.36 9.07
CA GLY A 557 5.41 14.58 8.79
C GLY A 557 6.91 14.39 9.04
N ALA A 558 7.44 15.10 10.04
CA ALA A 558 8.85 15.02 10.43
C ALA A 558 9.21 13.79 11.30
N ALA A 559 8.28 12.88 11.57
CA ALA A 559 8.52 11.65 12.34
C ALA A 559 7.97 10.41 11.61
N CYS A 560 8.42 9.23 12.03
CA CYS A 560 7.97 7.95 11.50
C CYS A 560 7.68 6.97 12.65
N ILE A 561 6.50 6.35 12.64
CA ILE A 561 6.09 5.28 13.55
C ILE A 561 6.25 3.95 12.82
N ASP A 562 6.89 2.99 13.47
CA ASP A 562 7.11 1.65 12.95
C ASP A 562 5.79 0.86 12.84
N HIS A 563 5.75 -0.19 12.02
CA HIS A 563 4.56 -1.02 11.79
C HIS A 563 4.00 -1.63 13.09
N ASP A 564 4.85 -1.85 14.10
CA ASP A 564 4.50 -2.39 15.42
C ASP A 564 4.07 -1.32 16.45
N GLY A 565 4.08 -0.05 16.06
CA GLY A 565 3.72 1.10 16.90
C GLY A 565 4.89 1.71 17.67
N SER A 566 6.10 1.17 17.54
CA SER A 566 7.30 1.78 18.12
C SER A 566 7.72 3.04 17.35
N LEU A 567 8.52 3.91 17.98
CA LEU A 567 9.02 5.12 17.34
C LEU A 567 10.26 4.79 16.50
N LEU A 568 10.13 4.72 15.18
CA LEU A 568 11.26 4.51 14.27
C LEU A 568 12.22 5.70 14.34
N TYR A 569 11.71 6.92 14.15
CA TYR A 569 12.44 8.16 14.44
C TYR A 569 11.53 9.38 14.60
N SER A 570 12.09 10.44 15.16
CA SER A 570 11.56 11.80 15.11
C SER A 570 12.72 12.73 14.73
N SER A 571 12.62 13.46 13.62
CA SER A 571 13.76 14.17 13.04
C SER A 571 14.11 15.47 13.77
N TYR A 572 15.40 15.65 14.02
CA TYR A 572 16.02 16.84 14.58
C TYR A 572 17.28 17.17 13.79
N ASP A 573 17.62 18.45 13.69
CA ASP A 573 18.91 18.89 13.17
C ASP A 573 19.31 20.25 13.78
N ARG A 574 20.46 20.79 13.39
CA ARG A 574 20.96 22.07 13.87
C ARG A 574 20.56 23.20 12.95
N ARG A 575 19.93 24.22 13.54
CA ARG A 575 19.77 25.54 12.93
C ARG A 575 21.13 26.16 12.56
N PRO A 576 21.15 27.21 11.71
CA PRO A 576 22.39 27.92 11.38
C PRO A 576 23.15 28.50 12.58
N ASP A 577 22.46 28.78 13.69
CA ASP A 577 23.06 29.24 14.95
C ASP A 577 23.62 28.09 15.83
N GLY A 578 23.52 26.85 15.36
CA GLY A 578 24.01 25.64 16.02
C GLY A 578 23.04 25.00 17.02
N VAL A 579 21.86 25.59 17.24
CA VAL A 579 20.84 25.05 18.16
C VAL A 579 20.21 23.80 17.55
N LEU A 580 20.22 22.69 18.30
CA LEU A 580 19.48 21.48 17.92
C LEU A 580 17.97 21.76 18.07
N ALA A 581 17.22 21.60 16.98
CA ALA A 581 15.79 21.82 16.93
C ALA A 581 15.10 20.68 16.18
N LYS A 582 13.80 20.50 16.44
CA LYS A 582 12.94 19.62 15.64
C LYS A 582 12.88 20.14 14.22
N MET A 583 12.70 19.26 13.23
CA MET A 583 12.32 19.71 11.89
C MET A 583 10.93 20.35 11.88
N GLY A 584 10.01 19.85 12.70
CA GLY A 584 8.73 20.49 13.00
C GLY A 584 7.61 20.15 12.01
N HIS A 585 6.47 20.79 12.23
CA HIS A 585 5.26 20.70 11.40
C HIS A 585 5.48 21.23 9.97
N GLY A 586 4.78 20.65 9.00
CA GLY A 586 4.76 21.06 7.60
C GLY A 586 3.40 20.95 6.92
N ASP A 587 3.28 21.67 5.79
CA ASP A 587 2.07 21.77 4.97
C ASP A 587 2.02 20.80 3.79
N ALA A 588 3.18 20.26 3.37
CA ALA A 588 3.30 19.33 2.25
C ALA A 588 4.46 18.35 2.44
N MET A 589 4.21 17.10 2.05
CA MET A 589 5.14 15.97 2.17
C MET A 589 4.89 14.96 1.05
N HIS A 590 5.99 14.43 0.50
CA HIS A 590 5.97 13.42 -0.55
C HIS A 590 6.89 12.27 -0.18
N VAL A 591 6.41 11.03 -0.25
CA VAL A 591 7.19 9.81 0.03
C VAL A 591 7.22 8.96 -1.23
N ALA A 592 8.40 8.72 -1.77
CA ALA A 592 8.58 7.97 -3.01
C ALA A 592 10.03 7.49 -3.16
N ASP A 593 10.29 6.60 -4.11
CA ASP A 593 11.62 6.35 -4.65
C ASP A 593 12.00 7.56 -5.53
N MET A 594 12.85 8.48 -5.03
CA MET A 594 13.16 9.75 -5.71
C MET A 594 14.55 9.74 -6.34
N ASP A 595 15.54 9.16 -5.65
CA ASP A 595 16.85 8.84 -6.21
C ASP A 595 16.91 7.34 -6.52
N PRO A 596 16.57 6.91 -7.76
CA PRO A 596 16.57 5.50 -8.12
C PRO A 596 17.96 4.84 -8.00
N ASP A 597 19.02 5.62 -7.87
CA ASP A 597 20.40 5.17 -7.71
C ASP A 597 20.85 5.10 -6.23
N ARG A 598 19.93 5.33 -5.29
CA ARG A 598 20.10 5.20 -3.84
C ARG A 598 19.18 4.09 -3.29
N PRO A 599 19.66 3.21 -2.38
CA PRO A 599 18.79 2.20 -1.77
C PRO A 599 17.77 2.79 -0.78
N GLY A 600 16.53 2.31 -0.85
CA GLY A 600 15.40 2.76 -0.03
C GLY A 600 14.54 3.85 -0.68
N LEU A 601 13.68 4.46 0.12
CA LEU A 601 12.81 5.58 -0.27
C LEU A 601 13.31 6.91 0.31
N GLU A 602 12.80 8.01 -0.22
CA GLU A 602 13.01 9.36 0.30
C GLU A 602 11.71 10.06 0.71
N ILE A 603 11.86 11.11 1.53
CA ILE A 603 10.79 12.02 1.92
C ILE A 603 11.18 13.46 1.59
N PHE A 604 10.40 14.14 0.75
CA PHE A 604 10.56 15.57 0.49
C PHE A 604 9.48 16.36 1.23
N ASN A 605 9.87 17.31 2.09
CA ASN A 605 8.97 17.97 3.04
C ASN A 605 9.33 19.47 3.15
N VAL A 606 8.33 20.34 3.29
CA VAL A 606 8.47 21.75 3.76
C VAL A 606 8.06 21.89 5.22
N PHE A 607 8.61 22.87 5.94
CA PHE A 607 8.36 23.07 7.38
C PHE A 607 7.90 24.51 7.69
N GLU A 608 6.80 24.64 8.45
CA GLU A 608 6.15 25.94 8.75
C GLU A 608 6.88 26.74 9.83
N GLY A 609 7.71 26.07 10.64
CA GLY A 609 8.40 26.69 11.77
C GLY A 609 9.39 27.80 11.40
N ALA A 610 9.66 28.01 10.11
CA ALA A 610 10.46 29.09 9.57
C ALA A 610 11.82 29.22 10.31
N GLY A 611 12.15 30.41 10.80
CA GLY A 611 13.41 30.65 11.50
C GLY A 611 13.62 29.84 12.78
N ASP A 612 12.58 29.16 13.29
CA ASP A 612 12.64 28.33 14.50
C ASP A 612 13.06 26.88 14.27
N VAL A 613 13.10 26.43 13.02
CA VAL A 613 13.46 25.05 12.64
C VAL A 613 14.76 25.01 11.81
N PRO A 614 15.42 23.85 11.69
CA PRO A 614 16.69 23.73 10.95
C PRO A 614 16.58 23.95 9.44
N TYR A 615 15.42 23.65 8.87
CA TYR A 615 15.17 23.67 7.43
C TYR A 615 13.81 24.30 7.14
N GLY A 616 13.70 25.11 6.08
CA GLY A 616 12.41 25.44 5.47
C GLY A 616 11.90 24.31 4.57
N TYR A 617 12.81 23.50 4.02
CA TYR A 617 12.51 22.25 3.33
C TYR A 617 13.72 21.30 3.33
N ALA A 618 13.46 20.00 3.22
CA ALA A 618 14.50 18.99 3.11
C ALA A 618 14.03 17.76 2.32
N LEU A 619 14.96 17.16 1.57
CA LEU A 619 14.88 15.77 1.13
C LEU A 619 15.57 14.90 2.18
N ARG A 620 14.89 13.85 2.64
CA ARG A 620 15.35 13.00 3.75
C ARG A 620 15.34 11.54 3.35
N ASP A 621 16.24 10.77 3.94
CA ASP A 621 16.17 9.31 3.92
C ASP A 621 14.91 8.85 4.66
N ALA A 622 14.06 8.04 4.03
CA ALA A 622 12.78 7.68 4.61
C ALA A 622 12.90 6.78 5.84
N ALA A 623 13.93 5.91 5.91
CA ALA A 623 14.18 5.00 7.02
C ALA A 623 14.81 5.67 8.25
N THR A 624 15.66 6.69 8.05
CA THR A 624 16.36 7.35 9.19
C THR A 624 15.90 8.76 9.50
N GLY A 625 15.18 9.40 8.59
CA GLY A 625 14.75 10.80 8.72
C GLY A 625 15.90 11.80 8.64
N GLU A 626 17.10 11.37 8.26
CA GLU A 626 18.28 12.22 8.08
C GLU A 626 18.16 13.01 6.78
N ALA A 627 18.49 14.31 6.82
CA ALA A 627 18.49 15.14 5.62
C ALA A 627 19.61 14.72 4.65
N ILE A 628 19.24 14.40 3.42
CA ILE A 628 20.16 14.23 2.29
C ILE A 628 20.61 15.60 1.81
N PHE A 629 19.64 16.50 1.61
CA PHE A 629 19.87 17.93 1.46
C PHE A 629 18.68 18.72 2.00
N GLY A 630 18.91 19.99 2.32
CA GLY A 630 17.86 20.90 2.76
C GLY A 630 18.39 22.33 2.82
N THR A 631 17.48 23.31 2.89
CA THR A 631 17.84 24.72 3.02
C THR A 631 17.05 25.35 4.15
N TYR A 632 17.74 26.14 4.97
CA TYR A 632 17.14 26.97 6.00
C TYR A 632 16.34 28.12 5.38
N ALA A 633 15.18 28.44 5.95
CA ALA A 633 14.37 29.59 5.57
C ALA A 633 13.92 30.36 6.82
N GLU A 634 13.91 31.70 6.74
CA GLU A 634 13.41 32.56 7.82
C GLU A 634 11.89 32.76 7.77
N GLU A 635 11.25 32.30 6.70
CA GLU A 635 9.81 32.38 6.44
C GLU A 635 9.23 31.01 6.09
N ASP A 636 7.91 30.89 6.25
CA ASP A 636 7.17 29.71 5.83
C ASP A 636 7.04 29.66 4.29
N LEU A 637 7.46 28.54 3.70
CA LEU A 637 7.42 28.31 2.25
C LEU A 637 6.15 27.57 1.80
N GLY A 638 5.41 26.95 2.74
CA GLY A 638 4.05 26.44 2.59
C GLY A 638 3.78 25.33 1.57
N ARG A 639 4.63 25.09 0.55
CA ARG A 639 4.39 24.08 -0.51
C ARG A 639 5.68 23.55 -1.14
N CYS A 640 5.70 22.24 -1.38
CA CYS A 640 6.70 21.58 -2.21
C CYS A 640 6.06 20.47 -3.07
N MET A 641 6.80 19.97 -4.05
CA MET A 641 6.38 18.87 -4.91
C MET A 641 7.58 18.11 -5.48
N ILE A 642 7.34 16.89 -5.95
CA ILE A 642 8.31 16.02 -6.61
C ILE A 642 7.77 15.46 -7.93
N GLY A 643 8.66 15.06 -8.83
CA GLY A 643 8.29 14.43 -10.09
C GLY A 643 9.40 14.45 -11.14
N ASP A 644 9.30 13.58 -12.13
CA ASP A 644 10.15 13.59 -13.32
C ASP A 644 9.61 14.61 -14.33
N MET A 645 10.24 15.78 -14.42
CA MET A 645 9.74 16.89 -15.25
C MET A 645 10.84 17.66 -16.00
N VAL A 646 12.11 17.31 -15.78
CA VAL A 646 13.25 17.95 -16.43
C VAL A 646 13.98 16.91 -17.29
N PRO A 647 13.80 16.95 -18.64
CA PRO A 647 14.37 15.96 -19.53
C PRO A 647 15.89 15.78 -19.36
N GLY A 648 16.32 14.53 -19.25
CA GLY A 648 17.74 14.16 -19.14
C GLY A 648 18.35 14.32 -17.75
N VAL A 649 17.55 14.59 -16.71
CA VAL A 649 17.99 14.59 -15.32
C VAL A 649 17.44 13.36 -14.61
N ARG A 650 18.33 12.46 -14.20
CA ARG A 650 17.99 11.20 -13.53
C ARG A 650 17.25 11.43 -12.20
N GLY A 651 16.19 10.67 -11.96
CA GLY A 651 15.42 10.70 -10.72
C GLY A 651 14.41 11.85 -10.66
N TYR A 652 13.65 11.93 -9.57
CA TYR A 652 12.70 13.02 -9.39
C TYR A 652 13.38 14.35 -9.11
N GLN A 653 12.87 15.39 -9.76
CA GLN A 653 13.17 16.75 -9.34
C GLN A 653 12.31 17.10 -8.12
N CYS A 654 12.90 17.86 -7.21
CA CYS A 654 12.27 18.35 -6.00
C CYS A 654 12.15 19.88 -6.12
N TRP A 655 10.95 20.45 -5.97
CA TRP A 655 10.80 21.92 -6.05
C TRP A 655 9.92 22.51 -4.97
N VAL A 656 10.25 23.76 -4.64
CA VAL A 656 9.61 24.54 -3.58
C VAL A 656 9.31 25.92 -4.13
N ASN A 657 8.06 26.36 -3.96
CA ASN A 657 7.63 27.66 -4.49
C ASN A 657 8.49 28.78 -3.88
N GLY A 658 8.97 29.70 -4.71
CA GLY A 658 9.85 30.79 -4.27
C GLY A 658 11.33 30.41 -4.02
N ALA A 659 11.70 29.12 -4.05
CA ALA A 659 13.09 28.69 -3.86
C ALA A 659 13.73 28.17 -5.16
N GLY A 660 13.09 27.22 -5.85
CA GLY A 660 13.60 26.65 -7.10
C GLY A 660 13.33 25.15 -7.27
N ILE A 661 13.84 24.61 -8.37
CA ILE A 661 13.82 23.19 -8.76
C ILE A 661 15.21 22.61 -8.55
N TYR A 662 15.31 21.47 -7.88
CA TYR A 662 16.54 20.75 -7.57
C TYR A 662 16.47 19.35 -8.17
N ASP A 663 17.62 18.77 -8.53
CA ASP A 663 17.68 17.31 -8.70
C ASP A 663 17.60 16.59 -7.35
N CYS A 664 17.43 15.26 -7.38
CA CYS A 664 17.34 14.41 -6.19
C CYS A 664 18.61 14.42 -5.31
N ARG A 665 19.69 15.10 -5.73
CA ARG A 665 20.95 15.28 -5.00
C ARG A 665 21.17 16.71 -4.50
N GLY A 666 20.18 17.58 -4.66
CA GLY A 666 20.18 18.95 -4.12
C GLY A 666 20.90 19.98 -4.98
N ARG A 667 21.25 19.67 -6.24
CA ARG A 667 21.77 20.68 -7.16
C ARG A 667 20.60 21.46 -7.76
N LEU A 668 20.63 22.78 -7.60
CA LEU A 668 19.67 23.70 -8.20
C LEU A 668 19.77 23.65 -9.75
N LEU A 669 18.62 23.45 -10.39
CA LEU A 669 18.46 23.35 -11.85
C LEU A 669 17.86 24.63 -12.44
N ASP A 670 16.77 25.13 -11.84
CA ASP A 670 16.08 26.36 -12.26
C ASP A 670 15.47 27.05 -11.03
N THR A 671 15.32 28.36 -11.09
CA THR A 671 14.61 29.17 -10.08
C THR A 671 13.13 29.36 -10.40
N ASN A 672 12.72 29.15 -11.65
CA ASN A 672 11.30 29.22 -12.04
C ASN A 672 10.63 27.89 -11.71
N THR A 673 9.68 27.90 -10.77
CA THR A 673 8.97 26.69 -10.36
C THR A 673 7.61 26.56 -11.03
N PRO A 674 7.18 25.33 -11.39
CA PRO A 674 5.80 25.06 -11.78
C PRO A 674 4.90 25.06 -10.53
N GLY A 675 3.61 24.75 -10.69
CA GLY A 675 2.67 24.59 -9.57
C GLY A 675 3.12 23.52 -8.56
N THR A 676 2.65 23.64 -7.31
CA THR A 676 3.03 22.78 -6.17
C THR A 676 1.79 22.22 -5.45
N ASN A 677 0.79 21.79 -6.23
CA ASN A 677 -0.50 21.32 -5.72
C ASN A 677 -0.65 19.79 -5.74
N MET A 678 -1.10 19.20 -6.87
CA MET A 678 -1.12 17.75 -7.08
C MET A 678 -0.27 17.38 -8.28
N SER A 679 0.47 16.28 -8.18
CA SER A 679 1.00 15.58 -9.35
C SER A 679 -0.06 14.67 -9.96
N ILE A 680 0.08 14.38 -11.25
CA ILE A 680 -0.78 13.48 -12.01
C ILE A 680 0.03 12.79 -13.12
N ARG A 681 -0.14 11.48 -13.31
CA ARG A 681 0.45 10.68 -14.37
C ARG A 681 -0.50 10.71 -15.55
N TRP A 682 -0.45 11.82 -16.28
CA TRP A 682 -1.41 12.10 -17.35
C TRP A 682 -0.86 11.68 -18.70
N SER A 683 0.37 12.09 -19.02
CA SER A 683 1.03 11.84 -20.30
C SER A 683 1.33 10.36 -20.52
N GLY A 684 1.38 9.97 -21.79
CA GLY A 684 1.76 8.61 -22.19
C GLY A 684 3.24 8.29 -22.02
N ASP A 685 4.11 9.26 -21.71
CA ASP A 685 5.58 9.12 -21.71
C ASP A 685 6.22 8.91 -20.34
N LEU A 686 5.42 8.60 -19.32
CA LEU A 686 5.82 8.35 -17.93
C LEU A 686 6.41 9.56 -17.18
N THR A 687 6.43 10.74 -17.79
CA THR A 687 6.79 11.98 -17.10
C THR A 687 5.69 12.39 -16.11
N THR A 688 6.02 13.27 -15.17
CA THR A 688 5.07 13.80 -14.18
C THR A 688 4.41 15.08 -14.67
N GLN A 689 3.09 15.12 -14.62
CA GLN A 689 2.32 16.36 -14.80
C GLN A 689 1.82 16.86 -13.45
N ILE A 690 1.32 18.09 -13.44
CA ILE A 690 0.74 18.71 -12.25
C ILE A 690 -0.60 19.36 -12.57
N THR A 691 -1.38 19.55 -11.52
CA THR A 691 -2.60 20.36 -11.58
C THR A 691 -2.34 21.82 -11.19
N ASP A 692 -2.99 22.71 -11.93
CA ASP A 692 -3.00 24.17 -11.79
C ASP A 692 -1.62 24.87 -11.96
N GLY A 693 -1.63 26.19 -12.17
CA GLY A 693 -0.44 27.03 -12.38
C GLY A 693 0.25 27.53 -11.12
N SER A 694 1.47 28.05 -11.31
CA SER A 694 2.30 28.66 -10.24
C SER A 694 1.63 29.88 -9.58
N ASP A 695 0.74 30.58 -10.29
CA ASP A 695 -0.07 31.68 -9.75
C ASP A 695 -1.48 31.22 -9.31
N TYR A 696 -1.51 30.27 -8.38
CA TYR A 696 -2.76 29.74 -7.81
C TYR A 696 -3.57 30.77 -7.01
N LEU A 697 -2.98 31.91 -6.67
CA LEU A 697 -3.65 32.98 -5.94
C LEU A 697 -4.52 33.86 -6.85
N ASN A 698 -4.12 34.03 -8.12
CA ASN A 698 -4.83 34.92 -9.05
C ASN A 698 -5.54 34.19 -10.20
N GLN A 699 -5.25 32.90 -10.43
CA GLN A 699 -5.96 32.11 -11.44
C GLN A 699 -7.31 31.58 -10.92
N LYS A 700 -8.27 31.38 -11.83
CA LYS A 700 -9.47 30.63 -11.51
C LYS A 700 -9.08 29.14 -11.46
N PRO A 701 -9.18 28.46 -10.31
CA PRO A 701 -8.63 27.13 -10.20
C PRO A 701 -9.67 26.12 -10.72
N THR A 702 -9.43 25.65 -11.94
CA THR A 702 -10.33 24.76 -12.68
C THR A 702 -9.79 23.34 -12.79
N GLY A 703 -8.55 23.09 -12.33
CA GLY A 703 -7.88 21.80 -12.44
C GLY A 703 -7.10 21.65 -13.75
N VAL A 704 -6.38 22.69 -14.17
CA VAL A 704 -5.58 22.65 -15.42
C VAL A 704 -4.50 21.59 -15.29
N ILE A 705 -4.29 20.73 -16.30
CA ILE A 705 -3.15 19.80 -16.32
C ILE A 705 -2.05 20.40 -17.19
N GLN A 706 -0.82 20.43 -16.66
CA GLN A 706 0.35 20.92 -17.38
C GLN A 706 1.66 20.39 -16.79
N ASP A 707 2.76 20.63 -17.52
CA ASP A 707 4.12 20.48 -17.02
C ASP A 707 5.11 21.41 -17.78
N LEU A 708 6.41 21.21 -17.57
CA LEU A 708 7.48 21.95 -18.25
C LEU A 708 7.84 21.40 -19.64
N ILE A 709 7.38 20.20 -19.98
CA ILE A 709 7.79 19.46 -21.19
C ILE A 709 6.79 19.69 -22.32
N HIS A 710 5.51 19.51 -22.02
CA HIS A 710 4.36 19.56 -22.89
C HIS A 710 3.60 20.90 -22.80
N GLY A 711 3.75 21.63 -21.69
CA GLY A 711 2.95 22.82 -21.40
C GLY A 711 1.53 22.44 -20.97
N VAL A 712 0.53 23.26 -21.30
CA VAL A 712 -0.88 22.99 -20.93
C VAL A 712 -1.45 21.87 -21.79
N MET A 713 -1.88 20.78 -21.14
CA MET A 713 -2.45 19.59 -21.78
C MET A 713 -3.97 19.53 -21.65
N LEU A 714 -4.53 20.02 -20.54
CA LEU A 714 -5.98 20.07 -20.32
C LEU A 714 -6.37 21.39 -19.65
N THR A 715 -7.40 22.05 -20.16
CA THR A 715 -8.06 23.19 -19.49
C THR A 715 -9.52 22.85 -19.25
N PRO A 716 -9.89 22.35 -18.05
CA PRO A 716 -11.26 21.96 -17.77
C PRO A 716 -12.27 23.11 -17.89
N GLU A 717 -13.41 22.85 -18.53
CA GLU A 717 -14.48 23.83 -18.69
C GLU A 717 -15.61 23.60 -17.67
N ASN A 718 -16.14 24.69 -17.10
CA ASN A 718 -17.25 24.66 -16.13
C ASN A 718 -17.04 23.77 -14.90
N THR A 719 -15.79 23.53 -14.54
CA THR A 719 -15.39 22.85 -13.30
C THR A 719 -14.73 23.83 -12.34
N LEU A 720 -14.56 23.40 -11.10
CA LEU A 720 -13.79 24.09 -10.08
C LEU A 720 -13.02 23.08 -9.23
N THR A 721 -11.85 23.48 -8.74
CA THR A 721 -11.21 22.78 -7.63
C THR A 721 -11.82 23.19 -6.28
N ASN A 722 -11.32 22.58 -5.21
CA ASN A 722 -11.85 22.63 -3.86
C ASN A 722 -10.89 23.31 -2.88
N ASN A 723 -11.37 23.54 -1.67
CA ASN A 723 -10.57 23.93 -0.51
C ASN A 723 -9.83 25.28 -0.68
N GLY A 724 -10.47 26.21 -1.40
CA GLY A 724 -9.97 27.58 -1.58
C GLY A 724 -8.62 27.62 -2.28
N THR A 725 -7.61 28.21 -1.64
CA THR A 725 -6.25 28.33 -2.17
C THR A 725 -5.45 27.02 -2.13
N LYS A 726 -5.95 25.97 -1.46
CA LYS A 726 -5.36 24.64 -1.59
C LYS A 726 -5.55 24.12 -3.02
N GLY A 727 -6.71 24.38 -3.62
CA GLY A 727 -6.96 24.15 -5.04
C GLY A 727 -7.08 22.68 -5.41
N ASN A 728 -7.52 21.82 -4.47
CA ASN A 728 -7.48 20.38 -4.68
C ASN A 728 -8.53 19.93 -5.72
N PRO A 729 -8.21 18.97 -6.60
CA PRO A 729 -9.26 18.21 -7.28
C PRO A 729 -10.12 17.47 -6.24
N CYS A 730 -11.26 16.92 -6.66
CA CYS A 730 -12.02 16.01 -5.80
C CYS A 730 -11.20 14.75 -5.52
N LEU A 731 -10.55 14.22 -6.56
CA LEU A 731 -9.62 13.09 -6.50
C LEU A 731 -8.73 13.09 -7.75
N THR A 732 -7.49 12.62 -7.60
CA THR A 732 -6.63 12.17 -8.70
C THR A 732 -6.25 10.73 -8.45
N ALA A 733 -6.60 9.81 -9.35
CA ALA A 733 -6.28 8.38 -9.24
C ALA A 733 -6.48 7.62 -10.56
N ASP A 734 -5.74 6.53 -10.79
CA ASP A 734 -6.06 5.50 -11.81
C ASP A 734 -7.32 4.74 -11.35
N ILE A 735 -8.49 5.19 -11.81
CA ILE A 735 -9.77 4.59 -11.39
C ILE A 735 -10.37 3.72 -12.48
N PHE A 736 -9.89 3.79 -13.71
CA PHE A 736 -10.18 2.89 -14.83
C PHE A 736 -9.21 3.19 -15.97
N GLY A 737 -9.38 2.54 -17.12
CA GLY A 737 -8.44 2.72 -18.22
C GLY A 737 -7.11 2.04 -17.92
N ASP A 738 -6.02 2.58 -18.46
CA ASP A 738 -4.68 2.02 -18.28
C ASP A 738 -4.03 2.61 -17.01
N PHE A 739 -2.72 2.52 -16.87
CA PHE A 739 -2.02 2.97 -15.64
C PHE A 739 -2.05 4.49 -15.39
N ARG A 740 -2.55 5.29 -16.35
CA ARG A 740 -2.63 6.74 -16.21
C ARG A 740 -3.76 7.13 -15.27
N GLU A 741 -3.59 8.28 -14.62
CA GLU A 741 -4.53 8.74 -13.61
C GLU A 741 -5.65 9.60 -14.23
N GLU A 742 -6.87 9.37 -13.79
CA GLU A 742 -7.99 10.27 -14.04
C GLU A 742 -7.97 11.49 -13.12
N LEU A 743 -8.56 12.58 -13.61
CA LEU A 743 -8.80 13.80 -12.84
C LEU A 743 -10.30 13.97 -12.55
N LEU A 744 -10.68 13.94 -11.27
CA LEU A 744 -12.05 14.14 -10.82
C LEU A 744 -12.26 15.56 -10.29
N LEU A 745 -13.20 16.28 -10.88
CA LEU A 745 -13.53 17.66 -10.53
C LEU A 745 -15.02 17.83 -10.37
N ARG A 746 -15.46 18.63 -9.40
CA ARG A 746 -16.85 19.07 -9.39
C ARG A 746 -17.11 20.05 -10.53
N THR A 747 -18.32 19.96 -11.08
CA THR A 747 -18.91 21.05 -11.86
C THR A 747 -19.05 22.31 -10.99
N ALA A 748 -19.05 23.48 -11.62
CA ALA A 748 -19.04 24.76 -10.91
C ALA A 748 -20.27 24.94 -9.97
N ASP A 749 -21.41 24.38 -10.34
CA ASP A 749 -22.65 24.35 -9.55
C ASP A 749 -22.79 23.10 -8.67
N SER A 750 -21.85 22.16 -8.77
CA SER A 750 -21.83 20.86 -8.07
C SER A 750 -23.05 19.98 -8.39
N SER A 751 -23.58 20.04 -9.61
CA SER A 751 -24.61 19.08 -10.07
C SER A 751 -24.02 17.73 -10.48
N SER A 752 -22.72 17.69 -10.77
CA SER A 752 -22.00 16.50 -11.23
C SER A 752 -20.54 16.50 -10.80
N ILE A 753 -19.97 15.31 -10.65
CA ILE A 753 -18.53 15.07 -10.65
C ILE A 753 -18.12 14.72 -12.08
N ARG A 754 -17.21 15.51 -12.64
CA ARG A 754 -16.62 15.29 -13.96
C ARG A 754 -15.32 14.52 -13.83
N ILE A 755 -15.21 13.41 -14.54
CA ILE A 755 -14.04 12.55 -14.58
C ILE A 755 -13.39 12.70 -15.96
N TYR A 756 -12.18 13.26 -16.00
CA TYR A 756 -11.39 13.34 -17.23
C TYR A 756 -10.41 12.17 -17.32
N THR A 757 -10.26 11.61 -18.53
CA THR A 757 -9.27 10.57 -18.84
C THR A 757 -8.44 10.98 -20.07
N ASN A 758 -7.16 10.63 -20.11
CA ASN A 758 -6.30 10.98 -21.24
C ASN A 758 -6.59 10.06 -22.44
N THR A 759 -6.55 10.63 -23.66
CA THR A 759 -6.79 9.92 -24.93
C THR A 759 -5.55 9.79 -25.81
N GLU A 760 -4.39 10.17 -25.29
CA GLU A 760 -3.10 9.89 -25.92
C GLU A 760 -2.83 8.38 -25.97
N VAL A 761 -2.26 7.89 -27.08
CA VAL A 761 -1.83 6.50 -27.20
C VAL A 761 -0.43 6.38 -26.60
N THR A 762 -0.22 5.41 -25.72
CA THR A 762 1.10 5.02 -25.22
C THR A 762 1.44 3.59 -25.59
N ASP A 763 2.72 3.35 -25.90
CA ASP A 763 3.30 2.03 -26.13
C ASP A 763 3.85 1.40 -24.84
N HIS A 764 3.69 2.07 -23.69
CA HIS A 764 4.03 1.51 -22.39
C HIS A 764 2.92 0.60 -21.87
N LYS A 765 3.33 -0.44 -21.15
CA LYS A 765 2.42 -1.38 -20.48
C LYS A 765 2.78 -1.49 -19.01
N LEU A 766 1.83 -1.18 -18.15
CA LEU A 766 1.98 -1.26 -16.70
C LEU A 766 0.66 -1.75 -16.12
N PHE A 767 0.73 -2.48 -15.00
CA PHE A 767 -0.49 -2.85 -14.28
C PHE A 767 -1.12 -1.61 -13.65
N THR A 768 -2.43 -1.67 -13.36
CA THR A 768 -3.14 -0.56 -12.70
C THR A 768 -2.46 -0.18 -11.38
N LEU A 769 -2.24 1.11 -11.15
CA LEU A 769 -1.58 1.60 -9.94
C LEU A 769 -2.40 1.29 -8.68
N MET A 770 -3.70 1.03 -8.80
CA MET A 770 -4.55 0.59 -7.69
C MET A 770 -4.21 -0.81 -7.16
N GLN A 771 -3.34 -1.56 -7.85
CA GLN A 771 -2.78 -2.83 -7.35
C GLN A 771 -1.31 -2.70 -6.89
N ASP A 772 -0.79 -1.47 -6.80
CA ASP A 772 0.35 -1.13 -5.94
C ASP A 772 -0.19 -0.67 -4.57
N THR A 773 0.14 -1.39 -3.50
CA THR A 773 -0.48 -1.17 -2.19
C THR A 773 -0.13 0.18 -1.59
N GLN A 774 1.07 0.72 -1.83
CA GLN A 774 1.46 2.06 -1.37
C GLN A 774 0.62 3.14 -2.08
N TYR A 775 0.51 3.05 -3.40
CA TYR A 775 -0.34 3.95 -4.18
C TYR A 775 -1.81 3.84 -3.75
N ARG A 776 -2.35 2.62 -3.61
CA ARG A 776 -3.75 2.42 -3.21
C ARG A 776 -4.06 2.95 -1.81
N CYS A 777 -3.13 2.81 -0.86
CA CYS A 777 -3.24 3.45 0.46
C CYS A 777 -3.29 4.97 0.33
N SER A 778 -2.51 5.54 -0.59
CA SER A 778 -2.51 6.99 -0.84
C SER A 778 -3.81 7.55 -1.38
N VAL A 779 -4.48 6.80 -2.26
CA VAL A 779 -5.83 7.15 -2.72
C VAL A 779 -6.81 7.16 -1.55
N ALA A 780 -6.69 6.24 -0.59
CA ALA A 780 -7.55 6.17 0.58
C ALA A 780 -7.38 7.38 1.52
N TRP A 781 -6.13 7.85 1.74
CA TRP A 781 -5.86 8.99 2.62
C TRP A 781 -5.82 10.35 1.91
N GLN A 782 -5.98 10.41 0.57
CA GLN A 782 -5.89 11.65 -0.21
C GLN A 782 -6.85 12.74 0.29
N ASN A 783 -8.00 12.37 0.85
CA ASN A 783 -9.00 13.31 1.40
C ASN A 783 -8.58 13.97 2.74
N ASN A 784 -7.43 13.59 3.30
CA ASN A 784 -6.97 14.13 4.57
C ASN A 784 -6.69 15.63 4.48
N CYS A 785 -7.26 16.41 5.41
CA CYS A 785 -6.83 17.78 5.75
C CYS A 785 -6.36 18.61 4.54
N TYR A 786 -5.05 18.67 4.28
CA TYR A 786 -4.48 19.24 3.06
C TYR A 786 -4.02 18.10 2.15
N ASN A 787 -4.89 17.74 1.20
CA ASN A 787 -4.74 16.62 0.29
C ASN A 787 -3.35 16.63 -0.37
N GLN A 788 -2.64 15.50 -0.32
CA GLN A 788 -1.33 15.31 -0.98
C GLN A 788 -1.46 14.25 -2.08
N PRO A 789 -0.65 14.31 -3.15
CA PRO A 789 -0.63 13.28 -4.17
C PRO A 789 0.01 11.98 -3.68
N GLY A 790 -0.38 10.88 -4.33
CA GLY A 790 0.16 9.54 -4.11
C GLY A 790 1.33 9.17 -5.02
N TYR A 791 2.11 8.17 -4.61
CA TYR A 791 3.23 7.62 -5.39
C TYR A 791 3.26 6.09 -5.26
N PRO A 792 3.56 5.36 -6.35
CA PRO A 792 3.75 3.92 -6.26
C PRO A 792 5.00 3.57 -5.43
N SER A 793 5.08 2.30 -5.00
CA SER A 793 6.23 1.78 -4.23
C SER A 793 7.56 1.76 -5.02
N PHE A 794 7.51 1.99 -6.34
CA PHE A 794 8.66 2.01 -7.24
C PHE A 794 8.83 3.38 -7.91
N TYR A 795 10.04 3.65 -8.42
CA TYR A 795 10.32 4.84 -9.23
C TYR A 795 9.50 4.84 -10.54
N TYR A 796 8.58 5.81 -10.68
CA TYR A 796 7.76 6.02 -11.87
C TYR A 796 8.27 7.25 -12.63
N GLY A 797 9.03 7.06 -13.70
CA GLY A 797 9.59 8.16 -14.48
C GLY A 797 9.93 7.74 -15.91
N SER A 798 10.18 8.71 -16.78
CA SER A 798 10.52 8.50 -18.19
C SER A 798 11.81 7.71 -18.40
N ASP A 799 12.69 7.65 -17.40
CA ASP A 799 13.93 6.86 -17.40
C ASP A 799 13.91 5.68 -16.42
N MET A 800 12.71 5.22 -16.00
CA MET A 800 12.58 4.07 -15.11
C MET A 800 13.03 2.76 -15.78
N GLU A 801 13.51 1.82 -14.97
CA GLU A 801 13.79 0.45 -15.39
C GLU A 801 12.61 -0.43 -15.00
N PHE A 802 11.95 -1.04 -15.98
CA PHE A 802 10.76 -1.86 -15.75
C PHE A 802 11.06 -3.08 -14.86
N GLY A 803 12.27 -3.64 -14.92
CA GLY A 803 12.67 -4.72 -14.04
C GLY A 803 12.71 -4.34 -12.54
N ARG A 804 12.63 -3.05 -12.19
CA ARG A 804 12.58 -2.57 -10.80
C ARG A 804 11.17 -2.36 -10.27
N VAL A 805 10.13 -2.41 -11.12
CA VAL A 805 8.72 -2.28 -10.72
C VAL A 805 8.30 -3.44 -9.81
N LEU A 806 8.65 -4.68 -10.19
CA LEU A 806 8.48 -5.88 -9.36
C LEU A 806 9.83 -6.61 -9.27
N PRO A 807 10.71 -6.21 -8.35
CA PRO A 807 12.13 -6.57 -8.38
C PRO A 807 12.39 -8.08 -8.20
N TYR A 808 11.47 -8.81 -7.56
CA TYR A 808 11.53 -10.27 -7.44
C TYR A 808 11.51 -10.98 -8.81
N MET A 809 10.96 -10.35 -9.86
CA MET A 809 10.89 -10.94 -11.20
C MET A 809 12.26 -11.06 -11.89
N LYS A 810 13.26 -10.26 -11.49
CA LYS A 810 14.62 -10.37 -12.05
C LYS A 810 15.28 -11.71 -11.70
N HIS A 811 14.90 -12.32 -10.58
CA HIS A 811 15.56 -13.49 -10.00
C HIS A 811 14.55 -14.54 -9.50
N LYS A 812 13.58 -14.89 -10.35
CA LYS A 812 12.55 -15.89 -10.02
C LYS A 812 13.15 -17.24 -9.64
N PRO A 813 12.69 -17.89 -8.56
CA PRO A 813 13.07 -19.26 -8.25
C PRO A 813 12.63 -20.23 -9.35
N VAL A 814 13.52 -21.17 -9.73
CA VAL A 814 13.22 -22.20 -10.74
C VAL A 814 13.07 -23.58 -10.09
N LEU A 815 11.98 -24.28 -10.42
CA LEU A 815 11.73 -25.68 -10.06
C LEU A 815 11.94 -26.55 -11.30
N TYR A 816 13.07 -27.24 -11.37
CA TYR A 816 13.32 -28.25 -12.41
C TYR A 816 12.65 -29.56 -12.02
N LEU A 817 11.87 -30.15 -12.93
CA LEU A 817 11.20 -31.42 -12.70
C LEU A 817 11.81 -32.52 -13.59
N ALA A 818 12.56 -33.43 -12.96
CA ALA A 818 13.00 -34.67 -13.58
C ALA A 818 11.99 -35.77 -13.26
N GLY A 819 11.35 -36.32 -14.30
CA GLY A 819 10.39 -37.40 -14.10
C GLY A 819 9.98 -38.14 -15.36
N ASP A 820 8.90 -38.93 -15.23
CA ASP A 820 8.41 -39.86 -16.25
C ASP A 820 7.14 -39.37 -16.95
N SER A 821 6.40 -40.28 -17.59
CA SER A 821 5.19 -39.97 -18.33
C SER A 821 4.05 -39.43 -17.47
N THR A 822 4.05 -39.68 -16.16
CA THR A 822 3.01 -39.15 -15.27
C THR A 822 3.24 -37.68 -14.91
N ALA A 823 4.46 -37.18 -15.10
CA ALA A 823 4.87 -35.80 -14.83
C ALA A 823 5.02 -34.95 -16.11
N GLN A 824 5.26 -35.56 -17.27
CA GLN A 824 5.52 -34.87 -18.56
C GLN A 824 4.41 -33.89 -18.97
N SER A 825 4.80 -32.80 -19.64
CA SER A 825 3.92 -31.96 -20.45
C SER A 825 3.49 -32.65 -21.75
N TYR A 826 2.20 -32.58 -22.09
CA TYR A 826 1.66 -33.21 -23.30
C TYR A 826 1.15 -32.19 -24.31
N ASP A 827 1.27 -32.55 -25.60
CA ASP A 827 0.76 -31.71 -26.68
C ASP A 827 -0.78 -31.71 -26.72
N SER A 828 -1.35 -30.70 -27.36
CA SER A 828 -2.81 -30.61 -27.57
C SER A 828 -3.42 -31.85 -28.25
N GLY A 829 -2.65 -32.58 -29.06
CA GLY A 829 -3.08 -33.82 -29.72
C GLY A 829 -3.22 -35.03 -28.79
N ASP A 830 -2.57 -35.02 -27.63
CA ASP A 830 -2.59 -36.14 -26.66
C ASP A 830 -3.75 -36.04 -25.66
N ARG A 831 -4.46 -34.90 -25.66
CA ARG A 831 -5.59 -34.64 -24.77
C ARG A 831 -6.66 -35.74 -24.90
N PRO A 832 -7.31 -36.15 -23.79
CA PRO A 832 -7.23 -35.56 -22.44
C PRO A 832 -6.02 -35.99 -21.58
N GLN A 833 -4.97 -36.64 -22.11
CA GLN A 833 -3.80 -37.00 -21.30
C GLN A 833 -3.03 -35.74 -20.88
N ALA A 834 -2.53 -35.73 -19.64
CA ALA A 834 -1.69 -34.68 -19.08
C ALA A 834 -0.82 -35.25 -17.97
N GLY A 835 0.32 -34.62 -17.68
CA GLY A 835 1.13 -34.93 -16.51
C GLY A 835 0.84 -33.96 -15.37
N TRP A 836 1.04 -34.40 -14.13
CA TRP A 836 0.88 -33.50 -12.97
C TRP A 836 1.90 -32.35 -12.98
N GLY A 837 3.09 -32.56 -13.57
CA GLY A 837 4.13 -31.54 -13.69
C GLY A 837 3.73 -30.34 -14.56
N GLU A 838 2.93 -30.58 -15.60
CA GLU A 838 2.34 -29.56 -16.47
C GLU A 838 1.40 -28.61 -15.72
N MET A 839 0.70 -29.12 -14.71
CA MET A 839 -0.29 -28.36 -13.93
C MET A 839 0.29 -27.76 -12.63
N LEU A 840 1.55 -28.07 -12.32
CA LEU A 840 2.16 -27.77 -11.03
C LEU A 840 2.21 -26.27 -10.73
N LEU A 841 2.63 -25.47 -11.73
CA LEU A 841 2.81 -24.03 -11.54
C LEU A 841 1.50 -23.34 -11.13
N SER A 842 0.40 -23.61 -11.83
CA SER A 842 -0.92 -23.03 -11.53
C SER A 842 -1.47 -23.44 -10.16
N CYS A 843 -0.96 -24.52 -9.55
CA CYS A 843 -1.30 -24.91 -8.18
C CYS A 843 -0.36 -24.28 -7.13
N LEU A 844 0.89 -24.00 -7.50
CA LEU A 844 1.85 -23.31 -6.64
C LEU A 844 1.51 -21.82 -6.53
N ASP A 845 1.16 -21.20 -7.65
CA ASP A 845 0.86 -19.78 -7.80
C ASP A 845 -0.50 -19.60 -8.50
N PRO A 846 -1.61 -19.88 -7.78
CA PRO A 846 -2.94 -19.72 -8.34
C PRO A 846 -3.20 -18.26 -8.70
N ASP A 847 -4.18 -18.04 -9.57
CA ASP A 847 -4.70 -16.71 -9.94
C ASP A 847 -3.67 -15.79 -10.60
N THR A 848 -2.55 -16.34 -11.08
CA THR A 848 -1.53 -15.62 -11.85
C THR A 848 -1.41 -16.20 -13.26
N ALA A 849 -1.22 -15.32 -14.23
CA ALA A 849 -0.97 -15.67 -15.61
C ALA A 849 0.31 -16.49 -15.75
N VAL A 850 0.18 -17.65 -16.40
CA VAL A 850 1.28 -18.54 -16.77
C VAL A 850 1.70 -18.33 -18.22
N LYS A 851 2.93 -17.91 -18.47
CA LYS A 851 3.53 -17.97 -19.80
C LYS A 851 4.12 -19.37 -20.03
N THR A 852 3.87 -19.97 -21.19
CA THR A 852 4.50 -21.25 -21.55
C THR A 852 5.53 -21.07 -22.66
N GLY A 853 6.52 -21.97 -22.71
CA GLY A 853 7.54 -21.96 -23.74
C GLY A 853 8.57 -23.07 -23.54
N HIS A 854 9.67 -22.97 -24.27
CA HIS A 854 10.84 -23.84 -24.12
C HIS A 854 12.04 -23.01 -23.68
N ARG A 855 12.99 -23.63 -22.98
CA ARG A 855 14.33 -23.05 -22.86
C ARG A 855 14.96 -22.93 -24.25
N GLU A 856 15.52 -21.76 -24.55
CA GLU A 856 16.07 -21.44 -25.89
C GLU A 856 17.15 -22.43 -26.35
N ASP A 857 17.92 -23.03 -25.43
CA ASP A 857 19.04 -23.92 -25.72
C ASP A 857 18.84 -25.36 -25.24
N CYS A 858 17.61 -25.78 -24.90
CA CYS A 858 17.34 -27.16 -24.53
C CYS A 858 17.29 -28.08 -25.77
N PRO A 859 18.05 -29.20 -25.79
CA PRO A 859 18.05 -30.11 -26.93
C PRO A 859 16.87 -31.11 -26.91
N PHE A 860 15.98 -31.04 -25.92
CA PHE A 860 14.91 -32.01 -25.73
C PHE A 860 13.54 -31.37 -25.97
N GLU A 861 12.86 -31.79 -27.04
CA GLU A 861 11.53 -31.27 -27.42
C GLU A 861 10.43 -31.47 -26.35
N GLN A 862 10.61 -32.40 -25.40
CA GLN A 862 9.64 -32.64 -24.32
C GLN A 862 9.77 -31.67 -23.15
N GLU A 863 10.88 -30.93 -23.04
CA GLU A 863 11.02 -29.90 -22.02
C GLU A 863 9.97 -28.82 -22.26
N MET A 864 9.31 -28.36 -21.20
CA MET A 864 8.41 -27.21 -21.27
C MET A 864 8.59 -26.37 -20.03
N GLN A 865 8.75 -25.07 -20.23
CA GLN A 865 8.83 -24.08 -19.18
C GLN A 865 7.48 -23.41 -18.99
N TYR A 866 7.09 -23.27 -17.73
CA TYR A 866 5.92 -22.54 -17.26
C TYR A 866 6.42 -21.41 -16.35
N GLU A 867 5.97 -20.19 -16.57
CA GLU A 867 6.47 -19.00 -15.86
C GLU A 867 5.31 -18.10 -15.40
N THR A 868 5.25 -17.81 -14.10
CA THR A 868 4.43 -16.71 -13.54
C THR A 868 5.32 -15.52 -13.20
N ARG A 869 4.75 -14.41 -12.69
CA ARG A 869 5.56 -13.33 -12.12
C ARG A 869 6.44 -13.79 -10.95
N HIS A 870 6.04 -14.82 -10.20
CA HIS A 870 6.76 -15.23 -9.00
C HIS A 870 7.76 -16.37 -9.22
N LEU A 871 7.42 -17.37 -10.04
CA LEU A 871 8.23 -18.58 -10.16
C LEU A 871 8.20 -19.22 -11.55
N ILE A 872 9.19 -20.10 -11.79
CA ILE A 872 9.32 -20.88 -13.01
C ILE A 872 9.26 -22.36 -12.65
N VAL A 873 8.42 -23.14 -13.34
CA VAL A 873 8.49 -24.60 -13.36
C VAL A 873 9.04 -25.03 -14.70
N ASP A 874 10.19 -25.69 -14.67
CA ASP A 874 10.87 -26.20 -15.85
C ASP A 874 10.69 -27.72 -15.91
N ASN A 875 9.68 -28.15 -16.67
CA ASN A 875 9.26 -29.53 -16.73
C ASN A 875 10.10 -30.32 -17.74
N CYS A 876 11.19 -30.92 -17.24
CA CYS A 876 12.09 -31.77 -18.02
C CYS A 876 11.66 -33.24 -18.07
N ALA A 877 10.50 -33.60 -17.48
CA ALA A 877 10.02 -34.98 -17.45
C ALA A 877 9.78 -35.51 -18.87
N ALA A 878 9.92 -36.83 -19.05
CA ALA A 878 9.80 -37.45 -20.37
C ALA A 878 9.18 -38.84 -20.32
N ALA A 879 8.24 -39.09 -21.21
CA ALA A 879 7.48 -40.32 -21.25
C ALA A 879 8.38 -41.51 -21.55
N GLY A 880 8.12 -42.60 -20.84
CA GLY A 880 8.85 -43.84 -20.95
C GLY A 880 10.27 -43.82 -20.41
N ARG A 881 10.72 -42.76 -19.72
CA ARG A 881 12.03 -42.75 -19.08
C ARG A 881 11.94 -43.30 -17.66
N SER A 882 12.92 -44.10 -17.29
CA SER A 882 13.27 -44.42 -15.91
C SER A 882 14.40 -43.52 -15.43
N SER A 883 14.71 -43.57 -14.12
CA SER A 883 15.83 -42.83 -13.53
C SER A 883 17.16 -43.11 -14.24
N LYS A 884 17.34 -44.33 -14.77
CA LYS A 884 18.51 -44.75 -15.54
C LYS A 884 18.53 -44.16 -16.95
N THR A 885 17.48 -44.36 -17.74
CA THR A 885 17.47 -43.90 -19.15
C THR A 885 17.52 -42.38 -19.26
N PHE A 886 16.98 -41.66 -18.27
CA PHE A 886 17.03 -40.20 -18.21
C PHE A 886 18.48 -39.70 -18.04
N LEU A 887 19.31 -40.41 -17.27
CA LEU A 887 20.76 -40.15 -17.18
C LEU A 887 21.48 -40.48 -18.50
N GLU A 888 21.21 -41.66 -19.08
CA GLU A 888 21.87 -42.12 -20.31
C GLU A 888 21.61 -41.20 -21.51
N GLU A 889 20.44 -40.56 -21.56
CA GLU A 889 20.07 -39.57 -22.59
C GLU A 889 20.71 -38.18 -22.36
N GLY A 890 21.37 -37.94 -21.23
CA GLY A 890 22.01 -36.65 -20.92
C GLY A 890 21.05 -35.57 -20.40
N ARG A 891 19.80 -35.91 -20.06
CA ARG A 891 18.80 -34.94 -19.58
C ARG A 891 19.16 -34.31 -18.25
N LEU A 892 19.76 -35.08 -17.33
CA LEU A 892 20.26 -34.51 -16.06
C LEU A 892 21.42 -33.54 -16.29
N GLU A 893 22.30 -33.80 -17.27
CA GLU A 893 23.39 -32.88 -17.57
C GLU A 893 22.87 -31.56 -18.16
N ASP A 894 21.80 -31.62 -18.95
CA ASP A 894 21.11 -30.42 -19.44
C ASP A 894 20.48 -29.62 -18.28
N ILE A 895 19.80 -30.26 -17.34
CA ILE A 895 19.31 -29.60 -16.13
C ILE A 895 20.48 -28.97 -15.35
N LYS A 896 21.53 -29.75 -15.09
CA LYS A 896 22.69 -29.32 -14.30
C LYS A 896 23.40 -28.10 -14.90
N LYS A 897 23.39 -27.96 -16.23
CA LYS A 897 23.98 -26.81 -16.94
C LYS A 897 23.27 -25.48 -16.61
N HIS A 898 21.97 -25.52 -16.30
CA HIS A 898 21.14 -24.32 -16.11
C HIS A 898 20.75 -24.06 -14.66
N LEU A 899 20.83 -25.08 -13.82
CA LEU A 899 20.45 -25.05 -12.43
C LEU A 899 21.45 -24.22 -11.60
N LYS A 900 20.92 -23.28 -10.81
CA LYS A 900 21.66 -22.25 -10.05
C LYS A 900 21.50 -22.44 -8.54
N GLU A 901 22.31 -21.72 -7.78
CA GLU A 901 22.20 -21.67 -6.31
C GLU A 901 20.81 -21.17 -5.90
N GLY A 902 20.10 -21.96 -5.09
CA GLY A 902 18.73 -21.65 -4.64
C GLY A 902 17.61 -22.26 -5.48
N ASP A 903 17.90 -22.79 -6.67
CA ASP A 903 16.90 -23.53 -7.47
C ASP A 903 16.51 -24.85 -6.77
N THR A 904 15.41 -25.46 -7.22
CA THR A 904 14.94 -26.75 -6.71
C THR A 904 14.95 -27.79 -7.83
N LEU A 905 15.49 -28.98 -7.55
CA LEU A 905 15.39 -30.15 -8.45
C LEU A 905 14.42 -31.17 -7.86
N LEU A 906 13.22 -31.23 -8.42
CA LEU A 906 12.20 -32.24 -8.13
C LEU A 906 12.52 -33.52 -8.90
N ILE A 907 12.65 -34.65 -8.18
CA ILE A 907 13.07 -35.93 -8.76
C ILE A 907 11.99 -36.96 -8.49
N GLN A 908 11.23 -37.35 -9.52
CA GLN A 908 10.15 -38.33 -9.43
C GLN A 908 10.36 -39.46 -10.43
N PHE A 909 10.62 -40.67 -9.91
CA PHE A 909 10.79 -41.88 -10.72
C PHE A 909 10.26 -43.10 -9.97
N GLY A 910 10.18 -44.26 -10.64
CA GLY A 910 9.73 -45.52 -10.03
C GLY A 910 8.85 -46.37 -10.96
N HIS A 911 7.91 -45.78 -11.72
CA HIS A 911 7.02 -46.55 -12.59
C HIS A 911 7.77 -47.34 -13.67
N ASN A 912 8.63 -46.66 -14.44
CA ASN A 912 9.42 -47.30 -15.49
C ASN A 912 10.60 -48.10 -14.94
N ASP A 913 11.15 -47.69 -13.79
CA ASP A 913 12.22 -48.40 -13.08
C ASP A 913 11.75 -49.79 -12.61
N ALA A 914 10.49 -49.91 -12.21
CA ALA A 914 9.85 -51.16 -11.79
C ALA A 914 9.46 -52.12 -12.92
N ALA A 915 9.54 -51.68 -14.19
CA ALA A 915 9.11 -52.46 -15.35
C ALA A 915 10.14 -53.52 -15.77
N ALA A 916 10.20 -54.64 -15.05
CA ALA A 916 11.18 -55.72 -15.26
C ALA A 916 11.17 -56.33 -16.67
N SER A 917 10.08 -56.20 -17.43
CA SER A 917 10.04 -56.69 -18.82
C SER A 917 10.86 -55.82 -19.79
N LYS A 918 11.20 -54.58 -19.41
CA LYS A 918 11.93 -53.60 -20.23
C LYS A 918 13.33 -53.37 -19.66
N ALA A 919 14.26 -54.26 -20.01
CA ALA A 919 15.62 -54.28 -19.46
C ALA A 919 16.40 -52.96 -19.64
N GLU A 920 16.07 -52.18 -20.68
CA GLU A 920 16.68 -50.88 -20.93
C GLU A 920 16.27 -49.83 -19.86
N ARG A 921 15.04 -49.91 -19.33
CA ARG A 921 14.49 -49.00 -18.32
C ARG A 921 14.59 -49.54 -16.90
N PHE A 922 14.55 -50.85 -16.72
CA PHE A 922 14.48 -51.50 -15.42
C PHE A 922 15.68 -51.17 -14.51
N VAL A 923 15.39 -50.81 -13.27
CA VAL A 923 16.37 -50.61 -12.20
C VAL A 923 15.88 -51.38 -10.98
N PRO A 924 16.57 -52.44 -10.51
CA PRO A 924 16.20 -53.13 -9.28
C PRO A 924 16.09 -52.14 -8.11
N ALA A 925 15.06 -52.27 -7.26
CA ALA A 925 14.80 -51.34 -6.15
C ALA A 925 16.03 -51.11 -5.25
N GLU A 926 16.84 -52.15 -5.06
CA GLU A 926 18.06 -52.18 -4.24
C GLU A 926 19.21 -51.36 -4.85
N GLN A 927 19.14 -51.08 -6.15
CA GLN A 927 20.09 -50.25 -6.91
C GLN A 927 19.52 -48.85 -7.19
N PHE A 928 18.22 -48.65 -6.99
CA PHE A 928 17.51 -47.42 -7.34
C PHE A 928 18.08 -46.19 -6.62
N ALA A 929 18.32 -46.29 -5.31
CA ALA A 929 18.95 -45.22 -4.54
C ALA A 929 20.32 -44.79 -5.12
N GLY A 930 21.11 -45.75 -5.61
CA GLY A 930 22.42 -45.46 -6.22
C GLY A 930 22.32 -44.71 -7.55
N VAL A 931 21.23 -44.89 -8.30
CA VAL A 931 20.97 -44.11 -9.52
C VAL A 931 20.55 -42.68 -9.15
N LEU A 932 19.67 -42.54 -8.15
CA LEU A 932 19.17 -41.23 -7.70
C LEU A 932 20.26 -40.37 -7.03
N GLU A 933 21.32 -40.96 -6.47
CA GLU A 933 22.49 -40.23 -5.96
C GLU A 933 23.12 -39.30 -7.01
N ALA A 934 23.05 -39.64 -8.30
CA ALA A 934 23.55 -38.77 -9.38
C ALA A 934 22.76 -37.46 -9.46
N TYR A 935 21.44 -37.52 -9.31
CA TYR A 935 20.55 -36.35 -9.32
C TYR A 935 20.76 -35.48 -8.09
N VAL A 936 20.81 -36.11 -6.90
CA VAL A 936 21.09 -35.41 -5.64
C VAL A 936 22.45 -34.70 -5.72
N ARG A 937 23.46 -35.36 -6.27
CA ARG A 937 24.80 -34.79 -6.45
C ARG A 937 24.77 -33.62 -7.43
N ALA A 938 24.11 -33.76 -8.58
CA ALA A 938 24.00 -32.68 -9.56
C ALA A 938 23.39 -31.41 -8.95
N ALA A 939 22.31 -31.55 -8.17
CA ALA A 939 21.73 -30.42 -7.45
C ALA A 939 22.69 -29.82 -6.40
N LYS A 940 23.29 -30.66 -5.54
CA LYS A 940 24.21 -30.21 -4.48
C LYS A 940 25.47 -29.52 -5.02
N GLU A 941 26.02 -30.00 -6.14
CA GLU A 941 27.19 -29.39 -6.80
C GLU A 941 26.90 -27.97 -7.30
N CYS A 942 25.67 -27.72 -7.74
CA CYS A 942 25.20 -26.40 -8.15
C CYS A 942 24.52 -25.61 -7.01
N LYS A 943 24.53 -26.16 -5.78
CA LYS A 943 23.89 -25.59 -4.58
C LYS A 943 22.36 -25.37 -4.71
N ALA A 944 21.69 -26.16 -5.53
CA ALA A 944 20.24 -26.28 -5.53
C ALA A 944 19.75 -27.25 -4.45
N VAL A 945 18.45 -27.21 -4.17
CA VAL A 945 17.76 -28.11 -3.24
C VAL A 945 17.21 -29.32 -4.01
N PRO A 946 17.76 -30.54 -3.84
CA PRO A 946 17.14 -31.74 -4.38
C PRO A 946 15.96 -32.16 -3.50
N VAL A 947 14.82 -32.47 -4.13
CA VAL A 947 13.62 -33.01 -3.46
C VAL A 947 13.27 -34.34 -4.13
N LEU A 948 13.24 -35.41 -3.34
CA LEU A 948 12.79 -36.72 -3.84
C LEU A 948 11.28 -36.85 -3.70
N LEU A 949 10.60 -37.26 -4.77
CA LEU A 949 9.17 -37.53 -4.76
C LEU A 949 8.94 -38.99 -5.19
N SER A 950 8.23 -39.77 -4.38
CA SER A 950 7.81 -41.11 -4.81
C SER A 950 6.86 -41.00 -6.01
N SER A 951 6.85 -42.02 -6.87
CA SER A 951 5.90 -42.06 -8.00
C SER A 951 4.45 -41.99 -7.52
N ILE A 952 3.60 -41.27 -8.25
CA ILE A 952 2.16 -41.19 -7.95
C ILE A 952 1.52 -42.59 -7.90
N CYS A 953 0.42 -42.71 -7.16
CA CYS A 953 -0.31 -43.97 -7.08
C CYS A 953 -0.89 -44.34 -8.46
N LEU A 954 -0.89 -45.64 -8.79
CA LEU A 954 -1.63 -46.17 -9.93
C LEU A 954 -3.11 -46.36 -9.54
N TYR A 955 -4.02 -46.40 -10.51
CA TYR A 955 -5.45 -46.58 -10.21
C TYR A 955 -5.69 -47.89 -9.44
N PRO A 956 -6.36 -47.87 -8.27
CA PRO A 956 -6.55 -49.08 -7.47
C PRO A 956 -7.70 -49.94 -8.02
N CYS A 957 -7.42 -50.91 -8.90
CA CYS A 957 -8.42 -51.83 -9.43
C CYS A 957 -7.93 -53.27 -9.56
N SER A 958 -8.89 -54.20 -9.70
CA SER A 958 -8.61 -55.64 -9.89
C SER A 958 -7.89 -55.97 -11.19
N GLU A 959 -8.03 -55.16 -12.25
CA GLU A 959 -7.21 -55.31 -13.46
C GLU A 959 -5.72 -55.04 -13.19
N ASN A 960 -5.40 -54.28 -12.14
CA ASN A 960 -4.06 -54.07 -11.64
C ASN A 960 -3.64 -55.13 -10.59
N GLU A 961 -4.41 -56.20 -10.38
CA GLU A 961 -4.01 -57.31 -9.50
C GLU A 961 -3.36 -58.47 -10.28
N GLU A 962 -3.59 -58.57 -11.60
CA GLU A 962 -3.05 -59.62 -12.47
C GLU A 962 -2.21 -59.02 -13.63
N GLY A 963 -0.92 -59.38 -13.71
CA GLY A 963 -0.01 -58.96 -14.80
C GLY A 963 1.09 -57.96 -14.38
N GLU A 964 1.77 -57.38 -15.37
CA GLU A 964 2.95 -56.53 -15.13
C GLU A 964 2.64 -55.24 -14.36
N LYS A 965 1.50 -54.59 -14.64
CA LYS A 965 1.10 -53.35 -13.95
C LYS A 965 0.85 -53.57 -12.46
N GLY A 966 0.27 -54.71 -12.09
CA GLY A 966 0.11 -55.11 -10.70
C GLY A 966 1.42 -55.42 -9.99
N ALA A 967 2.36 -56.05 -10.69
CA ALA A 967 3.70 -56.26 -10.18
C ALA A 967 4.43 -54.91 -9.94
N ILE A 968 4.29 -53.96 -10.85
CA ILE A 968 4.79 -52.59 -10.68
C ILE A 968 4.15 -51.95 -9.45
N ALA A 969 2.82 -51.88 -9.39
CA ALA A 969 2.07 -51.28 -8.28
C ALA A 969 2.48 -51.84 -6.92
N ALA A 970 2.61 -53.17 -6.80
CA ALA A 970 3.04 -53.85 -5.59
C ALA A 970 4.50 -53.56 -5.20
N SER A 971 5.33 -53.18 -6.17
CA SER A 971 6.75 -52.87 -5.94
C SER A 971 7.02 -51.41 -5.61
N LEU A 972 6.16 -50.46 -6.05
CA LEU A 972 6.35 -49.02 -5.82
C LEU A 972 6.60 -48.65 -4.35
N PRO A 973 5.95 -49.25 -3.33
CA PRO A 973 6.29 -48.99 -1.93
C PRO A 973 7.74 -49.30 -1.56
N ARG A 974 8.38 -50.30 -2.21
CA ARG A 974 9.82 -50.55 -2.03
C ARG A 974 10.68 -49.46 -2.66
N TYR A 975 10.32 -48.96 -3.86
CA TYR A 975 11.04 -47.84 -4.48
C TYR A 975 10.92 -46.56 -3.64
N ALA A 976 9.73 -46.27 -3.13
CA ALA A 976 9.45 -45.16 -2.21
C ALA A 976 10.29 -45.27 -0.92
N GLU A 977 10.37 -46.47 -0.34
CA GLU A 977 11.19 -46.74 0.84
C GLU A 977 12.70 -46.55 0.59
N GLU A 978 13.21 -46.96 -0.58
CA GLU A 978 14.61 -46.73 -0.94
C GLU A 978 14.91 -45.24 -1.21
N MET A 979 13.95 -44.49 -1.78
CA MET A 979 14.03 -43.01 -1.86
C MET A 979 14.05 -42.37 -0.47
N ARG A 980 13.16 -42.78 0.44
CA ARG A 980 13.09 -42.25 1.81
C ARG A 980 14.42 -42.48 2.54
N LYS A 981 14.99 -43.68 2.46
CA LYS A 981 16.30 -43.99 3.05
C LYS A 981 17.42 -43.12 2.46
N LEU A 982 17.40 -42.90 1.14
CA LEU A 982 18.35 -42.00 0.48
C LEU A 982 18.19 -40.57 1.00
N ALA A 983 16.96 -40.06 1.08
CA ALA A 983 16.68 -38.72 1.58
C ALA A 983 17.16 -38.53 3.02
N GLU A 984 16.90 -39.50 3.90
CA GLU A 984 17.36 -39.51 5.29
C GLU A 984 18.89 -39.53 5.40
N ARG A 985 19.55 -40.34 4.56
CA ARG A 985 21.02 -40.43 4.52
C ARG A 985 21.66 -39.15 4.00
N GLU A 986 21.04 -38.51 3.01
CA GLU A 986 21.56 -37.30 2.36
C GLU A 986 21.10 -36.01 3.05
N HIS A 987 20.22 -36.12 4.05
CA HIS A 987 19.56 -35.02 4.76
C HIS A 987 18.84 -34.05 3.82
N ILE A 988 18.02 -34.58 2.91
CA ILE A 988 17.27 -33.80 1.92
C ILE A 988 15.76 -34.06 2.05
N PRO A 989 14.90 -33.15 1.56
CA PRO A 989 13.45 -33.35 1.60
C PRO A 989 12.97 -34.56 0.79
N TYR A 990 11.95 -35.24 1.31
CA TYR A 990 11.24 -36.33 0.65
C TYR A 990 9.73 -36.15 0.78
N ILE A 991 9.02 -36.30 -0.34
CA ILE A 991 7.56 -36.31 -0.41
C ILE A 991 7.12 -37.70 -0.84
N ASP A 992 6.34 -38.39 -0.01
CA ASP A 992 5.70 -39.63 -0.41
C ASP A 992 4.43 -39.36 -1.23
N LEU A 993 4.60 -38.82 -2.43
CA LEU A 993 3.51 -38.41 -3.30
C LEU A 993 2.63 -39.60 -3.70
N GLY A 994 3.18 -40.81 -3.81
CA GLY A 994 2.43 -42.05 -3.99
C GLY A 994 1.46 -42.34 -2.84
N MET A 995 1.88 -42.16 -1.59
CA MET A 995 0.99 -42.27 -0.43
C MET A 995 -0.06 -41.16 -0.40
N VAL A 996 0.34 -39.90 -0.66
CA VAL A 996 -0.57 -38.73 -0.65
C VAL A 996 -1.69 -38.90 -1.67
N THR A 997 -1.34 -39.18 -2.92
CA THR A 997 -2.31 -39.43 -4.01
C THR A 997 -3.15 -40.66 -3.73
N GLY A 998 -2.56 -41.75 -3.23
CA GLY A 998 -3.28 -42.97 -2.86
C GLY A 998 -4.28 -42.78 -1.72
N ASN A 999 -3.96 -41.96 -0.72
CA ASN A 999 -4.88 -41.64 0.38
C ASN A 999 -6.05 -40.77 -0.10
N TRP A 1000 -5.78 -39.80 -0.97
CA TRP A 1000 -6.84 -39.01 -1.59
C TRP A 1000 -7.80 -39.88 -2.39
N LEU A 1001 -7.29 -40.79 -3.23
CA LEU A 1001 -8.11 -41.72 -4.02
C LEU A 1001 -9.04 -42.60 -3.16
N LYS A 1002 -8.59 -43.01 -1.97
CA LYS A 1002 -9.42 -43.79 -1.02
C LYS A 1002 -10.55 -42.96 -0.39
N GLY A 1003 -10.41 -41.64 -0.38
CA GLY A 1003 -11.40 -40.71 0.19
C GLY A 1003 -12.50 -40.29 -0.77
N VAL A 1004 -12.36 -40.57 -2.07
CA VAL A 1004 -13.31 -40.17 -3.12
C VAL A 1004 -14.10 -41.35 -3.68
N SER A 1005 -15.12 -41.05 -4.48
CA SER A 1005 -15.92 -42.10 -5.14
C SER A 1005 -15.12 -42.83 -6.22
N GLU A 1006 -15.50 -44.08 -6.52
CA GLU A 1006 -14.85 -44.85 -7.60
C GLU A 1006 -14.94 -44.16 -8.96
N THR A 1007 -16.04 -43.46 -9.25
CA THR A 1007 -16.22 -42.70 -10.48
C THR A 1007 -15.26 -41.51 -10.57
N GLU A 1008 -15.10 -40.78 -9.47
CA GLU A 1008 -14.17 -39.65 -9.37
C GLU A 1008 -12.71 -40.13 -9.51
N ALA A 1009 -12.34 -41.19 -8.78
CA ALA A 1009 -11.03 -41.81 -8.90
C ALA A 1009 -10.74 -42.32 -10.31
N ALA A 1010 -11.71 -42.97 -10.97
CA ALA A 1010 -11.55 -43.45 -12.34
C ALA A 1010 -11.41 -42.31 -13.35
N GLY A 1011 -12.10 -41.19 -13.12
CA GLY A 1011 -12.04 -40.00 -13.97
C GLY A 1011 -10.66 -39.32 -14.01
N CYS A 1012 -9.83 -39.55 -12.99
CA CYS A 1012 -8.46 -39.04 -12.95
C CYS A 1012 -7.49 -39.75 -13.91
N TYR A 1013 -7.83 -40.94 -14.42
CA TYR A 1013 -6.91 -41.77 -15.21
C TYR A 1013 -7.42 -42.02 -16.63
N ARG A 1014 -6.48 -42.21 -17.55
CA ARG A 1014 -6.75 -42.77 -18.88
C ARG A 1014 -7.19 -44.24 -18.76
N GLU A 1015 -7.66 -44.80 -19.87
CA GLU A 1015 -8.07 -46.21 -19.96
C GLU A 1015 -6.97 -47.17 -19.52
N ASP A 1016 -5.70 -46.79 -19.68
CA ASP A 1016 -4.57 -47.62 -19.28
C ASP A 1016 -4.29 -47.65 -17.78
N LYS A 1017 -5.03 -46.89 -16.97
CA LYS A 1017 -4.98 -46.87 -15.50
C LYS A 1017 -3.62 -46.46 -14.92
N VAL A 1018 -2.77 -45.82 -15.73
CA VAL A 1018 -1.45 -45.31 -15.36
C VAL A 1018 -1.37 -43.81 -15.61
N HIS A 1019 -1.66 -43.38 -16.83
CA HIS A 1019 -1.55 -41.97 -17.21
C HIS A 1019 -2.78 -41.19 -16.74
N LEU A 1020 -2.58 -39.91 -16.43
CA LEU A 1020 -3.64 -39.06 -15.91
C LEU A 1020 -4.43 -38.40 -17.05
N THR A 1021 -5.69 -38.09 -16.77
CA THR A 1021 -6.44 -37.08 -17.50
C THR A 1021 -5.98 -35.68 -17.07
N ALA A 1022 -6.32 -34.62 -17.82
CA ALA A 1022 -6.06 -33.24 -17.42
C ALA A 1022 -6.61 -32.91 -16.01
N GLU A 1023 -7.80 -33.44 -15.68
CA GLU A 1023 -8.40 -33.29 -14.35
C GLU A 1023 -7.60 -34.04 -13.27
N GLY A 1024 -7.21 -35.30 -13.54
CA GLY A 1024 -6.37 -36.07 -12.64
C GLY A 1024 -5.00 -35.42 -12.41
N ALA A 1025 -4.38 -34.91 -13.47
CA ALA A 1025 -3.13 -34.18 -13.43
C ALA A 1025 -3.24 -32.92 -12.56
N ARG A 1026 -4.27 -32.09 -12.76
CA ARG A 1026 -4.53 -30.90 -11.93
C ARG A 1026 -4.73 -31.26 -10.47
N ARG A 1027 -5.48 -32.33 -10.18
CA ARG A 1027 -5.71 -32.78 -8.81
C ARG A 1027 -4.42 -33.22 -8.12
N PHE A 1028 -3.61 -34.02 -8.81
CA PHE A 1028 -2.36 -34.55 -8.26
C PHE A 1028 -1.29 -33.46 -8.16
N ALA A 1029 -1.27 -32.51 -9.09
CA ALA A 1029 -0.46 -31.30 -9.01
C ALA A 1029 -0.83 -30.43 -7.80
N GLY A 1030 -2.13 -30.29 -7.50
CA GLY A 1030 -2.62 -29.62 -6.30
C GLY A 1030 -2.09 -30.25 -5.02
N LEU A 1031 -2.19 -31.59 -4.91
CA LEU A 1031 -1.62 -32.33 -3.78
C LEU A 1031 -0.10 -32.17 -3.67
N ALA A 1032 0.63 -32.22 -4.80
CA ALA A 1032 2.07 -32.00 -4.82
C ALA A 1032 2.43 -30.56 -4.39
N ALA A 1033 1.70 -29.56 -4.88
CA ALA A 1033 1.88 -28.16 -4.51
C ALA A 1033 1.63 -27.91 -3.02
N GLU A 1034 0.60 -28.54 -2.43
CA GLU A 1034 0.35 -28.49 -0.98
C GLU A 1034 1.54 -29.04 -0.17
N GLU A 1035 2.09 -30.19 -0.56
CA GLU A 1035 3.24 -30.78 0.13
C GLU A 1035 4.51 -29.94 -0.06
N LEU A 1036 4.74 -29.38 -1.25
CA LEU A 1036 5.85 -28.46 -1.51
C LEU A 1036 5.74 -27.18 -0.67
N LYS A 1037 4.54 -26.61 -0.54
CA LYS A 1037 4.27 -25.45 0.33
C LYS A 1037 4.53 -25.79 1.80
N LYS A 1038 4.16 -26.99 2.27
CA LYS A 1038 4.47 -27.47 3.64
C LYS A 1038 5.97 -27.61 3.89
N LEU A 1039 6.75 -28.12 2.93
CA LEU A 1039 8.20 -28.21 3.06
C LEU A 1039 8.82 -26.83 3.28
N ARG A 1040 8.42 -25.84 2.47
CA ARG A 1040 8.87 -24.44 2.63
C ARG A 1040 8.48 -23.87 4.00
N ALA A 1041 7.26 -24.14 4.46
CA ALA A 1041 6.79 -23.68 5.77
C ALA A 1041 7.52 -24.37 6.96
N HIS A 1042 7.85 -25.66 6.85
CA HIS A 1042 8.53 -26.41 7.91
C HIS A 1042 10.00 -26.00 8.04
N GLU A 1043 10.70 -25.73 6.94
CA GLU A 1043 12.05 -25.14 6.97
C GLU A 1043 12.06 -23.77 7.67
N ASN A 1044 10.99 -22.98 7.52
CA ASN A 1044 10.81 -21.71 8.21
C ASN A 1044 10.56 -21.90 9.72
N ALA A 1045 9.77 -22.90 10.13
CA ALA A 1045 9.42 -23.15 11.54
C ALA A 1045 10.55 -23.79 12.36
N VAL A 1046 11.27 -24.77 11.80
CA VAL A 1046 12.36 -25.50 12.50
C VAL A 1046 13.61 -24.62 12.68
N LYS A 1047 13.74 -23.52 11.95
CA LYS A 1047 14.82 -22.53 12.11
C LYS A 1047 14.44 -21.32 12.99
N GLN A 1048 13.17 -21.23 13.39
CA GLN A 1048 12.65 -20.22 14.35
C GLN A 1048 12.63 -20.75 15.80
N ALA A 1049 12.54 -22.07 16.00
CA ALA A 1049 12.76 -22.76 17.28
C ALA A 1049 14.25 -23.07 17.50
#